data_AF-A0A0L0DIK4-F1
#
_entry.id   AF-A0A0L0DIK4-F1
#
_cell.length_a   1.000
_cell.length_b   1.000
_cell.length_c   1.000
_cell.angle_alpha   90.00
_cell.angle_beta   90.00
_cell.angle_gamma   90.00
#
_symmetry.space_group_name_H-M   'P 1'
#
loop_
_entity.id
_entity.type
_entity.pdbx_description
1 polymer ?
#
loop_
_entity_poly.entity_id
_entity_poly.type
_entity_poly.pdbx_seq_one_letter_code
_entity_poly.pdbx_strand_id
1 'polypeptide(L)'
;MAQLTVGGLPKLSACFEERLTPYPIIEVFWPQLTQMVAFLASNISLTGDVSMLMRMFPALQVIDLSHNKLSGVISDLPAHLLVGDLASNEFRGELPSRIQVNIDSQLLSLSVVGNPEMRAAKLPGYLEPFSGADQLVSSMVFPDSHYSCPLLTDAATGTTALQVDPSYYAWTLCNCLDGYIGVVDPESGSAGCQPLDSLCIIPRANELQALGASCGRASGRSLQLAPGWWPSPQPQAARRFIWCGEELCNPRGTVTCVSQSFGSPLVCTAASSSEYCATGYRSRLCSQCDVGYFAALGKCTKCTHSNASSSIVRNPWSWILLLVLLSVALLLEWMLTRDTRSSNLLLLHAVRTRELGLGEPGFSCRALVLRVRQYSQELVLVVLFVITFILVSLLGIATVLEEIVLIVGLAVLVLFVFAAKANYLRNAELASRATRPQTATQLHALFRIMLVYLQMLASLVDAQAGVWTPSLSWFVRLIQRVNVRWEGLDCVGWSYGNKLVLFCAMLPALIGTVAIMWAARRATYVWRFARSRARLEAVFSVNGASPRGETTQLLAPVQGSHGTHSRVSALRNQFAAMRVALDNNSLAMVFFLAFVFAFPITQHTLTVLHCAPSADPLETASYMVAAPWISCQSHSYQVMATVAGVTLVAVVALVLGAGWLLSGAVLRARRRARDLSPVLQNTAQLMFGIFGTQVWWFEFVILARRFAVALVLSLLPPVDSPVVAGSLIVALLLVSLVVQCRLRPFLSSSANLMEELSLAALAFSYVVMAMSFLNPRTSADDLTVVGSSIIALNGVVVCIFLFHVVRIVIQPSSDSESCR
;
A
#
# COMPACT_ATOMS: atom_id res chain seq x y z
N MET A 1 60.48 54.31 -13.98
CA MET A 1 61.84 54.40 -13.41
C MET A 1 62.08 53.20 -12.51
N ALA A 2 62.86 52.23 -13.00
CA ALA A 2 63.76 51.33 -12.25
C ALA A 2 64.32 50.31 -13.26
N GLN A 3 65.61 50.46 -13.59
CA GLN A 3 66.36 49.57 -14.47
C GLN A 3 66.66 48.24 -13.76
N LEU A 4 66.56 47.13 -14.49
CA LEU A 4 67.22 45.87 -14.14
C LEU A 4 67.87 45.32 -15.40
N THR A 5 69.20 45.43 -15.45
CA THR A 5 70.09 44.82 -16.44
C THR A 5 70.49 43.43 -15.96
N VAL A 6 70.11 42.38 -16.70
CA VAL A 6 70.75 41.06 -16.66
C VAL A 6 70.71 40.48 -18.07
N GLY A 7 71.89 40.14 -18.62
CA GLY A 7 72.12 39.12 -19.66
C GLY A 7 71.47 39.34 -21.04
N GLY A 8 72.28 39.47 -22.08
CA GLY A 8 71.84 39.77 -23.44
C GLY A 8 70.71 38.87 -23.97
N LEU A 9 69.60 39.53 -24.30
CA LEU A 9 68.48 39.03 -25.10
C LEU A 9 68.04 40.20 -26.00
N PRO A 10 67.84 40.02 -27.32
CA PRO A 10 67.24 41.06 -28.15
C PRO A 10 65.73 41.10 -27.84
N LYS A 11 65.35 41.86 -26.80
CA LYS A 11 63.97 42.28 -26.56
C LYS A 11 63.70 43.54 -27.37
N LEU A 12 62.91 43.45 -28.43
CA LEU A 12 62.31 44.62 -29.06
C LEU A 12 60.97 44.89 -28.39
N SER A 13 60.94 45.72 -27.34
CA SER A 13 59.69 46.28 -26.81
C SER A 13 59.36 47.53 -27.59
N ALA A 14 58.58 47.40 -28.65
CA ALA A 14 58.07 48.52 -29.43
C ALA A 14 56.83 49.10 -28.76
N CYS A 15 57.00 49.98 -27.77
CA CYS A 15 55.95 50.96 -27.44
C CYS A 15 56.04 52.10 -28.46
N PHE A 16 55.41 51.91 -29.63
CA PHE A 16 55.21 52.99 -30.60
C PHE A 16 53.86 53.67 -30.31
N GLU A 17 53.87 54.61 -29.36
CA GLU A 17 52.85 55.66 -29.32
C GLU A 17 53.16 56.66 -30.45
N GLU A 18 52.61 56.40 -31.64
CA GLU A 18 52.03 57.42 -32.52
C GLU A 18 51.49 56.75 -33.79
N ARG A 19 50.24 57.07 -34.12
CA ARG A 19 49.44 56.64 -35.28
C ARG A 19 50.27 56.19 -36.50
N LEU A 20 50.47 54.88 -36.64
CA LEU A 20 50.90 54.28 -37.89
C LEU A 20 49.68 53.79 -38.68
N THR A 21 49.62 54.21 -39.94
CA THR A 21 48.74 53.69 -40.99
C THR A 21 48.89 52.17 -41.13
N PRO A 22 47.87 51.43 -41.61
CA PRO A 22 47.94 49.96 -41.70
C PRO A 22 49.03 49.54 -42.68
N TYR A 23 50.17 49.06 -42.16
CA TYR A 23 51.20 48.42 -42.97
C TYR A 23 50.92 46.91 -43.05
N PRO A 24 50.91 46.30 -44.25
CA PRO A 24 50.91 44.86 -44.38
C PRO A 24 52.25 44.31 -43.86
N ILE A 25 52.22 43.19 -43.12
CA ILE A 25 53.41 42.43 -42.69
C ILE A 25 54.39 42.14 -43.85
N ILE A 26 53.87 42.14 -45.08
CA ILE A 26 54.54 41.70 -46.30
C ILE A 26 55.70 42.62 -46.75
N GLU A 27 55.80 43.87 -46.28
CA GLU A 27 56.85 44.79 -46.77
C GLU A 27 58.07 44.99 -45.84
N VAL A 28 58.05 44.49 -44.60
CA VAL A 28 59.25 44.52 -43.75
C VAL A 28 59.89 43.13 -43.73
N PHE A 29 60.83 42.94 -44.66
CA PHE A 29 61.78 41.83 -44.60
C PHE A 29 62.62 42.00 -43.32
N TRP A 30 62.44 41.12 -42.34
CA TRP A 30 63.34 40.96 -41.19
C TRP A 30 64.29 39.78 -41.46
N PRO A 31 65.32 39.92 -42.32
CA PRO A 31 66.24 38.82 -42.51
C PRO A 31 67.01 38.60 -41.20
N GLN A 32 66.85 37.41 -40.63
CA GLN A 32 67.73 36.81 -39.62
C GLN A 32 67.61 37.27 -38.15
N LEU A 33 66.41 37.57 -37.63
CA LEU A 33 66.20 37.59 -36.17
C LEU A 33 65.99 36.17 -35.61
N THR A 34 66.90 35.24 -35.91
CA THR A 34 66.81 33.82 -35.51
C THR A 34 66.95 33.60 -34.00
N GLN A 35 67.38 34.61 -33.24
CA GLN A 35 67.57 34.58 -31.78
C GLN A 35 66.46 35.28 -31.00
N MET A 36 65.39 35.72 -31.67
CA MET A 36 64.30 36.44 -31.01
C MET A 36 63.46 35.48 -30.16
N VAL A 37 63.35 35.79 -28.87
CA VAL A 37 62.64 34.95 -27.88
C VAL A 37 61.21 35.43 -27.63
N ALA A 38 60.95 36.74 -27.74
CA ALA A 38 59.63 37.31 -27.48
C ALA A 38 59.25 38.38 -28.52
N PHE A 39 58.02 38.33 -29.03
CA PHE A 39 57.44 39.33 -29.94
C PHE A 39 56.08 39.80 -29.42
N LEU A 40 56.00 41.08 -29.06
CA LEU A 40 54.80 41.69 -28.47
C LEU A 40 54.36 42.86 -29.36
N ALA A 41 53.24 42.70 -30.04
CA ALA A 41 52.73 43.63 -31.05
C ALA A 41 51.18 43.64 -31.04
N SER A 42 50.59 43.76 -29.86
CA SER A 42 49.14 43.83 -29.68
C SER A 42 48.55 45.23 -29.94
N ASN A 43 47.32 45.27 -30.45
CA ASN A 43 46.53 46.50 -30.67
C ASN A 43 47.19 47.57 -31.55
N ILE A 44 47.81 47.17 -32.66
CA ILE A 44 48.45 48.09 -33.61
C ILE A 44 47.89 48.00 -35.04
N SER A 45 46.73 47.35 -35.21
CA SER A 45 46.03 47.21 -36.49
C SER A 45 46.85 46.52 -37.61
N LEU A 46 47.71 45.55 -37.25
CA LEU A 46 48.45 44.76 -38.25
C LEU A 46 47.49 44.02 -39.19
N THR A 47 47.82 43.98 -40.48
CA THR A 47 47.08 43.24 -41.51
C THR A 47 47.98 42.30 -42.29
N GLY A 48 47.40 41.25 -42.88
CA GLY A 48 48.11 40.29 -43.74
C GLY A 48 48.08 38.86 -43.20
N ASP A 49 48.65 37.93 -43.96
CA ASP A 49 48.67 36.50 -43.65
C ASP A 49 49.80 36.15 -42.66
N VAL A 50 49.43 35.51 -41.54
CA VAL A 50 50.37 35.14 -40.47
C VAL A 50 51.33 33.99 -40.85
N SER A 51 51.04 33.24 -41.91
CA SER A 51 51.79 32.05 -42.33
C SER A 51 53.27 32.29 -42.63
N MET A 52 53.65 33.54 -42.98
CA MET A 52 55.05 33.92 -43.17
C MET A 52 55.75 34.24 -41.84
N LEU A 53 55.03 34.87 -40.91
CA LEU A 53 55.58 35.31 -39.63
C LEU A 53 56.00 34.13 -38.75
N MET A 54 55.19 33.07 -38.72
CA MET A 54 55.46 31.86 -37.91
C MET A 54 56.71 31.08 -38.37
N ARG A 55 57.11 31.21 -39.64
CA ARG A 55 58.33 30.56 -40.19
C ARG A 55 59.59 31.38 -40.03
N MET A 56 59.46 32.67 -39.75
CA MET A 56 60.57 33.63 -39.77
C MET A 56 61.39 33.62 -38.46
N PHE A 57 60.79 33.21 -37.34
CA PHE A 57 61.36 33.29 -36.00
C PHE A 57 61.35 31.92 -35.29
N PRO A 58 62.31 31.02 -35.59
CA PRO A 58 62.29 29.64 -35.07
C PRO A 58 62.57 29.51 -33.56
N ALA A 59 63.22 30.50 -32.93
CA ALA A 59 63.58 30.47 -31.50
C ALA A 59 62.55 31.14 -30.57
N LEU A 60 61.38 31.50 -31.11
CA LEU A 60 60.39 32.29 -30.39
C LEU A 60 59.67 31.48 -29.32
N GLN A 61 59.60 32.02 -28.11
CA GLN A 61 58.96 31.41 -26.93
C GLN A 61 57.70 32.16 -26.49
N VAL A 62 57.63 33.48 -26.69
CA VAL A 62 56.47 34.30 -26.30
C VAL A 62 56.00 35.14 -27.48
N ILE A 63 54.73 35.01 -27.85
CA ILE A 63 54.11 35.83 -28.90
C ILE A 63 52.83 36.50 -28.39
N ASP A 64 52.68 37.80 -28.63
CA ASP A 64 51.42 38.52 -28.44
C ASP A 64 51.12 39.35 -29.70
N LEU A 65 50.12 38.92 -30.46
CA LEU A 65 49.58 39.59 -31.66
C LEU A 65 48.10 39.93 -31.49
N SER A 66 47.63 39.99 -30.24
CA SER A 66 46.22 40.20 -29.96
C SER A 66 45.69 41.54 -30.47
N HIS A 67 44.40 41.63 -30.74
CA HIS A 67 43.71 42.86 -31.17
C HIS A 67 44.29 43.49 -32.45
N ASN A 68 44.50 42.66 -33.48
CA ASN A 68 44.94 43.11 -34.80
C ASN A 68 43.91 42.70 -35.88
N LYS A 69 44.27 42.84 -37.15
CA LYS A 69 43.45 42.47 -38.32
C LYS A 69 44.18 41.42 -39.18
N LEU A 70 44.89 40.52 -38.52
CA LEU A 70 45.62 39.43 -39.17
C LEU A 70 44.64 38.38 -39.63
N SER A 71 44.83 37.86 -40.84
CA SER A 71 43.92 36.88 -41.45
C SER A 71 44.70 35.67 -41.98
N GLY A 72 43.99 34.68 -42.51
CA GLY A 72 44.58 33.43 -43.01
C GLY A 72 44.46 32.26 -42.02
N VAL A 73 45.14 31.16 -42.35
CA VAL A 73 45.10 29.91 -41.58
C VAL A 73 46.40 29.78 -40.79
N ILE A 74 46.32 29.42 -39.51
CA ILE A 74 47.50 29.16 -38.68
C ILE A 74 48.08 27.79 -39.08
N SER A 75 49.03 27.79 -40.01
CA SER A 75 49.57 26.54 -40.58
C SER A 75 50.58 25.82 -39.67
N ASP A 76 51.40 26.59 -38.94
CA ASP A 76 52.44 26.09 -38.03
C ASP A 76 52.67 27.12 -36.91
N LEU A 77 53.08 26.66 -35.73
CA LEU A 77 53.54 27.50 -34.63
C LEU A 77 55.07 27.33 -34.45
N PRO A 78 55.79 28.34 -33.92
CA PRO A 78 57.23 28.23 -33.62
C PRO A 78 57.51 27.05 -32.69
N ALA A 79 58.48 26.20 -32.99
CA ALA A 79 58.67 24.90 -32.33
C ALA A 79 58.95 24.96 -30.81
N HIS A 80 59.37 26.11 -30.28
CA HIS A 80 59.68 26.30 -28.85
C HIS A 80 58.74 27.28 -28.15
N LEU A 81 57.54 27.48 -28.71
CA LEU A 81 56.56 28.41 -28.16
C LEU A 81 56.07 27.94 -26.78
N LEU A 82 56.19 28.82 -25.78
CA LEU A 82 55.69 28.62 -24.43
C LEU A 82 54.35 29.36 -24.20
N VAL A 83 54.21 30.58 -24.71
CA VAL A 83 52.99 31.39 -24.55
C VAL A 83 52.66 32.10 -25.85
N GLY A 84 51.42 31.97 -26.32
CA GLY A 84 50.94 32.70 -27.49
C GLY A 84 49.58 33.33 -27.30
N ASP A 85 49.47 34.63 -27.57
CA ASP A 85 48.21 35.34 -27.65
C ASP A 85 47.96 35.84 -29.08
N LEU A 86 46.98 35.26 -29.74
CA LEU A 86 46.54 35.55 -31.11
C LEU A 86 45.07 36.03 -31.12
N ALA A 87 44.55 36.43 -29.95
CA ALA A 87 43.14 36.76 -29.78
C ALA A 87 42.71 38.00 -30.60
N SER A 88 41.42 38.10 -30.91
CA SER A 88 40.79 39.24 -31.59
C SER A 88 41.49 39.60 -32.91
N ASN A 89 41.48 38.66 -33.85
CA ASN A 89 41.99 38.80 -35.22
C ASN A 89 40.94 38.23 -36.22
N GLU A 90 41.31 38.04 -37.48
CA GLU A 90 40.46 37.50 -38.55
C GLU A 90 40.94 36.12 -39.04
N PHE A 91 41.49 35.29 -38.13
CA PHE A 91 41.96 33.94 -38.47
C PHE A 91 40.81 32.99 -38.82
N ARG A 92 41.11 32.02 -39.68
CA ARG A 92 40.14 31.04 -40.23
C ARG A 92 40.71 29.62 -40.19
N GLY A 93 39.83 28.63 -40.22
CA GLY A 93 40.21 27.20 -40.30
C GLY A 93 40.47 26.55 -38.94
N GLU A 94 41.19 25.43 -38.95
CA GLU A 94 41.48 24.62 -37.76
C GLU A 94 42.83 24.98 -37.12
N LEU A 95 43.00 24.63 -35.85
CA LEU A 95 44.32 24.66 -35.22
C LEU A 95 45.27 23.70 -35.95
N PRO A 96 46.55 24.05 -36.10
CA PRO A 96 47.51 23.26 -36.85
C PRO A 96 47.68 21.88 -36.21
N SER A 97 47.61 20.82 -37.01
CA SER A 97 47.80 19.43 -36.55
C SER A 97 49.17 19.18 -35.89
N ARG A 98 50.15 20.02 -36.20
CA ARG A 98 51.51 19.99 -35.63
C ARG A 98 51.64 20.64 -34.25
N ILE A 99 50.57 21.21 -33.70
CA ILE A 99 50.57 21.78 -32.34
C ILE A 99 50.97 20.76 -31.27
N GLN A 100 50.83 19.45 -31.53
CA GLN A 100 51.34 18.39 -30.65
C GLN A 100 52.84 18.54 -30.37
N VAL A 101 53.63 18.98 -31.36
CA VAL A 101 55.07 19.21 -31.19
C VAL A 101 55.34 20.35 -30.19
N ASN A 102 54.49 21.37 -30.20
CA ASN A 102 54.54 22.47 -29.24
C ASN A 102 54.13 22.04 -27.84
N ILE A 103 53.08 21.23 -27.73
CA ILE A 103 52.62 20.65 -26.47
C ILE A 103 53.74 19.80 -25.85
N ASP A 104 54.35 18.90 -26.63
CA ASP A 104 55.45 18.04 -26.20
C ASP A 104 56.70 18.85 -25.78
N SER A 105 56.83 20.10 -26.25
CA SER A 105 57.93 21.02 -25.96
C SER A 105 57.59 22.11 -24.92
N GLN A 106 56.58 21.86 -24.08
CA GLN A 106 56.20 22.68 -22.91
C GLN A 106 55.38 23.94 -23.22
N LEU A 107 54.54 23.94 -24.26
CA LEU A 107 53.55 25.00 -24.45
C LEU A 107 52.67 25.14 -23.19
N LEU A 108 52.63 26.34 -22.60
CA LEU A 108 51.86 26.64 -21.39
C LEU A 108 50.48 27.19 -21.73
N SER A 109 50.38 28.13 -22.68
CA SER A 109 49.11 28.72 -23.06
C SER A 109 49.08 29.24 -24.49
N LEU A 110 47.95 29.02 -25.17
CA LEU A 110 47.66 29.58 -26.48
C LEU A 110 46.22 30.14 -26.48
N SER A 111 46.08 31.43 -26.78
CA SER A 111 44.78 32.08 -26.95
C SER A 111 44.52 32.43 -28.41
N VAL A 112 43.38 32.00 -28.95
CA VAL A 112 42.88 32.39 -30.28
C VAL A 112 41.43 32.89 -30.20
N VAL A 113 40.98 33.29 -29.01
CA VAL A 113 39.62 33.81 -28.74
C VAL A 113 39.34 35.05 -29.58
N GLY A 114 38.10 35.29 -30.01
CA GLY A 114 37.72 36.42 -30.86
C GLY A 114 38.11 36.27 -32.32
N ASN A 115 38.25 35.03 -32.81
CA ASN A 115 38.46 34.68 -34.22
C ASN A 115 37.31 33.77 -34.71
N PRO A 116 36.13 34.34 -35.04
CA PRO A 116 34.89 33.58 -35.19
C PRO A 116 34.85 32.59 -36.37
N GLU A 117 35.75 32.77 -37.34
CA GLU A 117 35.87 31.91 -38.52
C GLU A 117 36.81 30.70 -38.29
N MET A 118 37.44 30.61 -37.12
CA MET A 118 38.15 29.39 -36.71
C MET A 118 37.12 28.33 -36.30
N ARG A 119 37.09 27.22 -37.04
CA ARG A 119 36.12 26.13 -36.86
C ARG A 119 36.77 24.79 -37.17
N ALA A 120 36.53 23.81 -36.31
CA ALA A 120 36.91 22.42 -36.54
C ALA A 120 35.69 21.55 -36.86
N ALA A 121 35.81 20.71 -37.90
CA ALA A 121 34.76 19.77 -38.25
C ALA A 121 34.53 18.71 -37.15
N LYS A 122 35.59 18.38 -36.41
CA LYS A 122 35.58 17.52 -35.23
C LYS A 122 36.68 18.00 -34.29
N LEU A 123 36.43 17.97 -32.98
CA LEU A 123 37.48 18.25 -32.00
C LEU A 123 38.67 17.28 -32.24
N PRO A 124 39.88 17.81 -32.48
CA PRO A 124 41.05 16.97 -32.68
C PRO A 124 41.33 16.10 -31.46
N GLY A 125 41.75 14.85 -31.65
CA GLY A 125 41.92 13.87 -30.56
C GLY A 125 43.06 14.20 -29.58
N TYR A 126 43.90 15.19 -29.89
CA TYR A 126 44.92 15.70 -28.98
C TYR A 126 44.39 16.76 -28.00
N LEU A 127 43.13 17.20 -28.15
CA LEU A 127 42.49 18.17 -27.26
C LEU A 127 41.38 17.51 -26.44
N GLU A 128 41.28 17.91 -25.18
CA GLU A 128 40.18 17.54 -24.29
C GLU A 128 39.72 18.73 -23.43
N PRO A 129 38.49 18.70 -22.88
CA PRO A 129 38.06 19.70 -21.91
C PRO A 129 38.91 19.66 -20.63
N PHE A 130 39.25 20.83 -20.10
CA PHE A 130 39.98 20.93 -18.84
C PHE A 130 39.20 20.27 -17.68
N SER A 131 39.82 19.35 -16.95
CA SER A 131 39.18 18.55 -15.89
C SER A 131 39.73 18.80 -14.48
N GLY A 132 40.64 19.77 -14.31
CA GLY A 132 41.30 20.09 -13.03
C GLY A 132 40.44 20.91 -12.04
N ALA A 133 40.64 20.68 -10.75
CA ALA A 133 39.91 21.30 -9.64
C ALA A 133 40.45 22.67 -9.17
N ASP A 134 41.58 23.15 -9.72
CA ASP A 134 42.17 24.43 -9.32
C ASP A 134 41.46 25.62 -9.98
N GLN A 135 40.92 26.48 -9.12
CA GLN A 135 40.05 27.61 -9.41
C GLN A 135 40.84 28.79 -9.99
N LEU A 136 40.49 29.23 -11.19
CA LEU A 136 40.11 30.65 -11.40
C LEU A 136 39.40 30.91 -12.73
N VAL A 137 39.62 30.11 -13.79
CA VAL A 137 38.73 30.07 -14.98
C VAL A 137 38.91 28.71 -15.66
N SER A 138 37.99 27.76 -15.43
CA SER A 138 37.95 26.46 -16.15
C SER A 138 36.96 26.48 -17.32
N SER A 139 36.12 27.51 -17.39
CA SER A 139 35.09 27.68 -18.41
C SER A 139 34.84 29.15 -18.73
N MET A 140 34.44 29.42 -19.97
CA MET A 140 33.89 30.71 -20.40
C MET A 140 32.41 30.74 -20.04
N VAL A 141 31.96 31.80 -19.37
CA VAL A 141 30.59 31.94 -18.86
C VAL A 141 29.84 33.00 -19.66
N PHE A 142 28.66 32.65 -20.17
CA PHE A 142 27.78 33.51 -20.97
C PHE A 142 26.48 33.76 -20.20
N PRO A 143 26.43 34.78 -19.32
CA PRO A 143 25.32 34.99 -18.39
C PRO A 143 23.99 35.30 -19.09
N ASP A 144 24.00 36.09 -20.16
CA ASP A 144 22.77 36.51 -20.87
C ASP A 144 22.06 35.36 -21.59
N SER A 145 22.81 34.32 -21.97
CA SER A 145 22.29 33.13 -22.65
C SER A 145 22.28 31.88 -21.77
N HIS A 146 22.66 32.03 -20.49
CA HIS A 146 22.61 31.01 -19.46
C HIS A 146 23.37 29.71 -19.78
N TYR A 147 24.55 29.79 -20.41
CA TYR A 147 25.44 28.65 -20.62
C TYR A 147 26.90 28.97 -20.27
N SER A 148 27.69 27.91 -20.11
CA SER A 148 29.14 27.95 -19.98
C SER A 148 29.77 26.92 -20.90
N CYS A 149 30.98 27.18 -21.35
CA CYS A 149 31.72 26.25 -22.18
C CYS A 149 33.12 26.01 -21.63
N PRO A 150 33.64 24.78 -21.67
CA PRO A 150 34.93 24.46 -21.08
C PRO A 150 36.07 25.08 -21.87
N LEU A 151 37.16 25.39 -21.17
CA LEU A 151 38.47 25.60 -21.80
C LEU A 151 39.05 24.26 -22.25
N LEU A 152 39.91 24.30 -23.27
CA LEU A 152 40.55 23.10 -23.80
C LEU A 152 41.96 22.96 -23.25
N THR A 153 42.40 21.72 -23.11
CA THR A 153 43.77 21.34 -22.77
C THR A 153 44.27 20.24 -23.67
N ASP A 154 45.58 20.01 -23.66
CA ASP A 154 46.15 18.84 -24.28
C ASP A 154 45.74 17.55 -23.53
N ALA A 155 45.39 16.51 -24.27
CA ALA A 155 44.92 15.24 -23.72
C ALA A 155 46.05 14.35 -23.16
N ALA A 156 47.31 14.69 -23.41
CA ALA A 156 48.46 13.87 -23.01
C ALA A 156 48.96 14.19 -21.60
N THR A 157 49.01 15.48 -21.26
CA THR A 157 49.60 16.01 -20.03
C THR A 157 48.61 16.84 -19.21
N GLY A 158 47.58 17.43 -19.84
CA GLY A 158 46.61 18.29 -19.16
C GLY A 158 47.18 19.62 -18.67
N THR A 159 48.34 20.06 -19.21
CA THR A 159 49.09 21.22 -18.71
C THR A 159 48.98 22.46 -19.60
N THR A 160 48.57 22.28 -20.86
CA THR A 160 48.48 23.36 -21.84
C THR A 160 47.11 24.04 -21.76
N ALA A 161 47.05 25.34 -21.45
CA ALA A 161 45.79 26.08 -21.47
C ALA A 161 45.49 26.64 -22.88
N LEU A 162 44.57 26.00 -23.61
CA LEU A 162 44.13 26.42 -24.93
C LEU A 162 42.77 27.15 -24.85
N GLN A 163 42.76 28.43 -25.21
CA GLN A 163 41.57 29.27 -25.22
C GLN A 163 41.09 29.47 -26.67
N VAL A 164 39.93 28.89 -26.99
CA VAL A 164 39.27 28.99 -28.32
C VAL A 164 37.84 29.46 -28.16
N ASP A 165 37.29 30.15 -29.17
CA ASP A 165 35.87 30.49 -29.18
C ASP A 165 34.99 29.23 -29.20
N PRO A 166 33.82 29.22 -28.54
CA PRO A 166 32.91 28.08 -28.57
C PRO A 166 32.45 27.65 -29.97
N SER A 167 32.47 28.56 -30.95
CA SER A 167 32.21 28.27 -32.36
C SER A 167 33.21 27.27 -32.95
N TYR A 168 34.42 27.16 -32.39
CA TYR A 168 35.46 26.23 -32.85
C TYR A 168 35.00 24.77 -32.80
N TYR A 169 34.26 24.41 -31.75
CA TYR A 169 33.67 23.07 -31.56
C TYR A 169 32.14 23.08 -31.68
N ALA A 170 31.58 24.07 -32.40
CA ALA A 170 30.15 24.21 -32.64
C ALA A 170 29.29 24.11 -31.36
N TRP A 171 29.74 24.73 -30.27
CA TRP A 171 29.09 24.73 -28.95
C TRP A 171 28.77 23.34 -28.36
N THR A 172 29.27 22.26 -28.96
CA THR A 172 28.92 20.87 -28.59
C THR A 172 29.35 20.49 -27.17
N LEU A 173 30.37 21.16 -26.64
CA LEU A 173 30.90 20.97 -25.29
C LEU A 173 30.29 21.93 -24.26
N CYS A 174 29.41 22.85 -24.67
CA CYS A 174 28.80 23.82 -23.77
C CYS A 174 27.65 23.21 -22.96
N ASN A 175 27.55 23.63 -21.69
CA ASN A 175 26.52 23.22 -20.75
C ASN A 175 25.74 24.42 -20.22
N CYS A 176 24.44 24.25 -19.96
CA CYS A 176 23.65 25.27 -19.28
C CYS A 176 24.21 25.57 -17.88
N LEU A 177 24.05 26.82 -17.43
CA LEU A 177 24.44 27.23 -16.08
C LEU A 177 23.55 26.56 -15.01
N ASP A 178 24.02 26.59 -13.76
CA ASP A 178 23.24 26.11 -12.61
C ASP A 178 21.84 26.74 -12.57
N GLY A 179 20.82 25.90 -12.39
CA GLY A 179 19.40 26.33 -12.41
C GLY A 179 18.77 26.34 -13.81
N TYR A 180 19.53 26.09 -14.87
CA TYR A 180 19.04 25.98 -16.24
C TYR A 180 19.29 24.58 -16.80
N ILE A 181 18.40 24.15 -17.70
CA ILE A 181 18.49 22.84 -18.35
C ILE A 181 18.13 22.96 -19.83
N GLY A 182 18.84 22.22 -20.68
CA GLY A 182 18.61 22.25 -22.12
C GLY A 182 19.84 21.90 -22.92
N VAL A 183 19.84 22.31 -24.19
CA VAL A 183 20.92 22.07 -25.14
C VAL A 183 21.26 23.39 -25.81
N VAL A 184 22.53 23.82 -25.74
CA VAL A 184 23.00 25.02 -26.45
C VAL A 184 22.92 24.78 -27.96
N ASP A 185 22.41 25.77 -28.70
CA ASP A 185 22.30 25.68 -30.17
C ASP A 185 23.68 25.51 -30.82
N PRO A 186 23.92 24.42 -31.58
CA PRO A 186 25.19 24.18 -32.25
C PRO A 186 25.50 25.17 -33.39
N GLU A 187 24.53 25.99 -33.84
CA GLU A 187 24.75 26.94 -34.94
C GLU A 187 24.88 28.39 -34.48
N SER A 188 24.06 28.82 -33.51
CA SER A 188 24.01 30.23 -33.07
C SER A 188 24.52 30.48 -31.65
N GLY A 189 24.77 29.42 -30.86
CA GLY A 189 25.15 29.59 -29.45
C GLY A 189 24.07 30.30 -28.61
N SER A 190 22.79 30.21 -28.97
CA SER A 190 21.70 30.94 -28.32
C SER A 190 20.47 30.08 -27.97
N ALA A 191 19.59 30.61 -27.11
CA ALA A 191 18.19 30.22 -26.83
C ALA A 191 17.85 28.75 -26.51
N GLY A 192 18.81 27.94 -26.07
CA GLY A 192 18.59 26.52 -25.78
C GLY A 192 18.35 26.12 -24.32
N CYS A 193 18.80 26.95 -23.38
CA CYS A 193 18.73 26.69 -21.94
C CYS A 193 17.47 27.31 -21.33
N GLN A 194 16.64 26.50 -20.69
CA GLN A 194 15.40 26.94 -20.03
C GLN A 194 15.56 26.89 -18.51
N PRO A 195 14.92 27.80 -17.75
CA PRO A 195 14.97 27.76 -16.29
C PRO A 195 14.29 26.49 -15.79
N LEU A 196 14.93 25.77 -14.87
CA LEU A 196 14.44 24.50 -14.34
C LEU A 196 13.02 24.63 -13.77
N ASP A 197 12.72 25.74 -13.11
CA ASP A 197 11.42 26.04 -12.51
C ASP A 197 10.28 26.03 -13.52
N SER A 198 10.53 26.29 -14.81
CA SER A 198 9.52 26.23 -15.86
C SER A 198 8.99 24.81 -16.14
N LEU A 199 9.76 23.78 -15.76
CA LEU A 199 9.38 22.37 -15.89
C LEU A 199 8.68 21.84 -14.64
N CYS A 200 8.78 22.55 -13.51
CA CYS A 200 8.30 22.10 -12.21
C CYS A 200 6.86 22.64 -11.96
N ILE A 201 5.87 21.75 -11.90
CA ILE A 201 4.47 22.08 -11.60
C ILE A 201 4.15 21.79 -10.13
N ILE A 202 3.62 22.79 -9.42
CA ILE A 202 3.08 22.67 -8.07
C ILE A 202 1.54 22.89 -8.13
N PRO A 203 0.71 21.89 -7.75
CA PRO A 203 -0.75 21.98 -7.87
C PRO A 203 -1.42 23.09 -7.02
N ARG A 204 -0.75 23.54 -5.94
CA ARG A 204 -1.24 24.61 -5.06
C ARG A 204 -0.21 25.75 -5.03
N ALA A 205 -0.37 26.71 -5.94
CA ALA A 205 0.55 27.83 -6.13
C ALA A 205 0.86 28.61 -4.84
N ASN A 206 -0.08 28.68 -3.89
CA ASN A 206 -0.01 29.64 -2.78
C ASN A 206 0.78 29.17 -1.54
N GLU A 207 1.12 27.88 -1.38
CA GLU A 207 1.78 27.37 -0.15
C GLU A 207 3.26 26.99 -0.34
N LEU A 208 3.69 26.55 -1.53
CA LEU A 208 5.08 26.14 -1.79
C LEU A 208 5.87 27.11 -2.68
N GLN A 209 5.25 28.07 -3.37
CA GLN A 209 6.01 29.16 -4.05
C GLN A 209 6.81 30.01 -3.05
N ALA A 210 6.46 30.00 -1.76
CA ALA A 210 7.22 30.66 -0.71
C ALA A 210 8.52 29.93 -0.30
N LEU A 211 8.74 28.69 -0.77
CA LEU A 211 9.86 27.82 -0.35
C LEU A 211 10.99 27.71 -1.38
N GLY A 212 10.88 28.31 -2.57
CA GLY A 212 11.93 28.20 -3.61
C GLY A 212 12.21 26.75 -4.04
N ALA A 213 11.21 25.87 -3.97
CA ALA A 213 11.38 24.44 -4.18
C ALA A 213 11.53 24.09 -5.67
N SER A 214 12.77 23.86 -6.11
CA SER A 214 13.09 23.32 -7.43
C SER A 214 12.78 21.82 -7.51
N CYS A 215 12.38 21.33 -8.69
CA CYS A 215 12.13 19.89 -8.90
C CYS A 215 13.38 19.00 -8.88
N GLY A 216 14.55 19.61 -8.71
CA GLY A 216 15.81 18.90 -8.61
C GLY A 216 16.99 19.84 -8.75
N ARG A 217 18.16 19.26 -8.99
CA ARG A 217 19.38 19.99 -9.35
C ARG A 217 19.74 19.67 -10.80
N ALA A 218 19.70 20.68 -11.67
CA ALA A 218 20.13 20.56 -13.06
C ALA A 218 21.65 20.70 -13.17
N SER A 219 22.26 19.88 -14.02
CA SER A 219 23.66 19.98 -14.43
C SER A 219 23.77 19.64 -15.91
N GLY A 220 23.93 20.66 -16.75
CA GLY A 220 23.93 20.56 -18.20
C GLY A 220 22.63 19.93 -18.73
N ARG A 221 22.70 18.67 -19.17
CA ARG A 221 21.56 17.88 -19.67
C ARG A 221 20.97 16.91 -18.64
N SER A 222 21.59 16.78 -17.47
CA SER A 222 21.18 15.86 -16.42
C SER A 222 20.40 16.59 -15.34
N LEU A 223 19.33 15.97 -14.85
CA LEU A 223 18.54 16.48 -13.74
C LEU A 223 18.47 15.41 -12.65
N GLN A 224 19.04 15.72 -11.50
CA GLN A 224 18.88 14.90 -10.30
C GLN A 224 17.57 15.30 -9.62
N LEU A 225 16.60 14.39 -9.55
CA LEU A 225 15.28 14.68 -9.01
C LEU A 225 15.30 14.85 -7.50
N ALA A 226 14.58 15.86 -7.02
CA ALA A 226 14.32 16.02 -5.60
C ALA A 226 13.20 15.06 -5.14
N PRO A 227 13.22 14.59 -3.87
CA PRO A 227 12.11 13.84 -3.28
C PRO A 227 10.78 14.60 -3.43
N GLY A 228 9.67 13.87 -3.61
CA GLY A 228 8.34 14.47 -3.76
C GLY A 228 7.98 14.99 -5.15
N TRP A 229 8.89 14.87 -6.11
CA TRP A 229 8.64 15.20 -7.52
C TRP A 229 8.40 13.95 -8.36
N TRP A 230 7.78 14.09 -9.53
CA TRP A 230 7.56 12.97 -10.45
C TRP A 230 7.67 13.37 -11.92
N PRO A 231 8.43 12.63 -12.76
CA PRO A 231 8.48 12.83 -14.21
C PRO A 231 7.16 12.46 -14.91
N SER A 232 6.45 13.46 -15.46
CA SER A 232 5.14 13.31 -16.12
C SER A 232 5.22 13.54 -17.63
N PRO A 233 4.46 12.80 -18.47
CA PRO A 233 3.48 11.76 -18.10
C PRO A 233 4.13 10.41 -17.72
N GLN A 234 5.32 10.13 -18.26
CA GLN A 234 6.06 8.91 -18.00
C GLN A 234 7.57 9.21 -17.92
N PRO A 235 8.35 8.39 -17.20
CA PRO A 235 9.79 8.59 -17.04
C PRO A 235 10.59 8.54 -18.35
N GLN A 236 10.04 7.90 -19.39
CA GLN A 236 10.69 7.73 -20.69
C GLN A 236 10.41 8.87 -21.68
N ALA A 237 9.46 9.74 -21.36
CA ALA A 237 9.03 10.84 -22.23
C ALA A 237 8.54 12.03 -21.40
N ALA A 238 9.22 12.29 -20.27
CA ALA A 238 8.75 13.26 -19.30
C ALA A 238 8.94 14.67 -19.86
N ARG A 239 7.86 15.44 -19.90
CA ARG A 239 7.90 16.84 -20.37
C ARG A 239 7.92 17.82 -19.20
N ARG A 240 7.49 17.37 -18.01
CA ARG A 240 7.38 18.18 -16.79
C ARG A 240 7.57 17.32 -15.56
N PHE A 241 7.81 17.98 -14.43
CA PHE A 241 7.92 17.37 -13.12
C PHE A 241 6.81 17.87 -12.23
N ILE A 242 6.06 16.95 -11.63
CA ILE A 242 4.88 17.27 -10.83
C ILE A 242 5.18 17.01 -9.37
N TRP A 243 4.83 17.96 -8.51
CA TRP A 243 4.87 17.75 -7.07
C TRP A 243 3.73 16.83 -6.62
N CYS A 244 4.09 15.73 -5.98
CA CYS A 244 3.17 14.75 -5.39
C CYS A 244 3.42 14.50 -3.89
N GLY A 245 4.43 15.14 -3.29
CA GLY A 245 4.77 15.00 -1.87
C GLY A 245 5.74 13.83 -1.59
N GLU A 246 6.63 14.02 -0.61
CA GLU A 246 7.78 13.13 -0.37
C GLU A 246 7.42 11.68 -0.03
N GLU A 247 6.26 11.44 0.62
CA GLU A 247 5.83 10.10 1.00
C GLU A 247 5.07 9.36 -0.13
N LEU A 248 4.45 10.09 -1.06
CA LEU A 248 3.69 9.48 -2.17
C LEU A 248 4.57 9.17 -3.37
N CYS A 249 5.60 9.98 -3.61
CA CYS A 249 6.50 9.80 -4.73
C CYS A 249 7.95 10.12 -4.36
N ASN A 250 8.84 9.18 -4.68
CA ASN A 250 10.24 9.27 -4.28
C ASN A 250 11.18 8.79 -5.40
N PRO A 251 11.18 9.47 -6.56
CA PRO A 251 12.27 9.29 -7.52
C PRO A 251 13.54 9.89 -6.94
N ARG A 252 14.63 9.13 -6.97
CA ARG A 252 15.95 9.53 -6.47
C ARG A 252 17.04 9.43 -7.53
N GLY A 253 16.70 9.00 -8.74
CA GLY A 253 17.64 8.92 -9.85
C GLY A 253 17.73 10.19 -10.66
N THR A 254 18.59 10.09 -11.66
CA THR A 254 18.88 11.15 -12.62
C THR A 254 18.13 10.89 -13.91
N VAL A 255 17.54 11.95 -14.49
CA VAL A 255 16.94 11.92 -15.82
C VAL A 255 17.76 12.77 -16.78
N THR A 256 17.85 12.36 -18.04
CA THR A 256 18.54 13.11 -19.09
C THR A 256 17.53 13.84 -19.96
N CYS A 257 17.62 15.17 -19.99
CA CYS A 257 16.71 16.03 -20.72
C CYS A 257 17.34 16.48 -22.04
N VAL A 258 16.65 16.18 -23.14
CA VAL A 258 17.09 16.54 -24.49
C VAL A 258 15.94 17.17 -25.26
N SER A 259 16.23 18.19 -26.05
CA SER A 259 15.27 18.76 -26.98
C SER A 259 15.26 17.95 -28.28
N GLN A 260 14.08 17.61 -28.81
CA GLN A 260 13.97 16.81 -30.04
C GLN A 260 14.28 17.63 -31.30
N SER A 261 14.06 18.94 -31.24
CA SER A 261 14.35 19.94 -32.27
C SER A 261 14.43 21.33 -31.66
N PHE A 262 15.12 22.27 -32.31
CA PHE A 262 15.25 23.64 -31.80
C PHE A 262 13.86 24.28 -31.59
N GLY A 263 13.58 24.78 -30.38
CA GLY A 263 12.28 25.33 -29.98
C GLY A 263 11.21 24.31 -29.55
N SER A 264 11.49 23.00 -29.62
CA SER A 264 10.58 21.97 -29.09
C SER A 264 10.68 21.83 -27.56
N PRO A 265 9.61 21.36 -26.88
CA PRO A 265 9.66 21.13 -25.44
C PRO A 265 10.71 20.07 -25.08
N LEU A 266 11.43 20.29 -23.97
CA LEU A 266 12.39 19.32 -23.44
C LEU A 266 11.68 18.00 -23.11
N VAL A 267 12.31 16.90 -23.53
CA VAL A 267 11.88 15.54 -23.18
C VAL A 267 12.98 14.92 -22.32
N CYS A 268 12.63 14.64 -21.08
CA CYS A 268 13.49 13.98 -20.12
C CYS A 268 13.23 12.47 -20.12
N THR A 269 14.31 11.71 -20.25
CA THR A 269 14.26 10.25 -20.34
C THR A 269 15.07 9.61 -19.21
N ALA A 270 14.59 8.48 -18.70
CA ALA A 270 15.30 7.60 -17.79
C ALA A 270 15.49 6.23 -18.47
N ALA A 271 16.64 5.60 -18.25
CA ALA A 271 16.98 4.31 -18.85
C ALA A 271 16.01 3.19 -18.43
N SER A 272 15.55 3.17 -17.17
CA SER A 272 14.51 2.25 -16.70
C SER A 272 13.76 2.77 -15.47
N SER A 273 12.58 2.20 -15.17
CA SER A 273 11.77 2.60 -14.02
C SER A 273 12.35 2.23 -12.66
N SER A 274 13.18 1.20 -12.59
CA SER A 274 13.83 0.72 -11.37
C SER A 274 15.13 1.46 -11.06
N GLU A 275 15.78 2.06 -12.06
CA GLU A 275 17.05 2.76 -11.89
C GLU A 275 16.89 4.18 -11.33
N TYR A 276 15.71 4.81 -11.45
CA TYR A 276 15.47 6.12 -10.85
C TYR A 276 14.59 6.11 -9.59
N CYS A 277 13.86 5.04 -9.32
CA CYS A 277 13.13 4.91 -8.06
C CYS A 277 14.07 4.48 -6.91
N ALA A 278 13.69 4.77 -5.67
CA ALA A 278 14.39 4.20 -4.52
C ALA A 278 14.36 2.66 -4.56
N THR A 279 15.37 2.01 -3.95
CA THR A 279 15.48 0.54 -3.95
C THR A 279 14.21 -0.13 -3.43
N GLY A 280 13.66 -1.06 -4.21
CA GLY A 280 12.43 -1.78 -3.87
C GLY A 280 11.13 -1.11 -4.36
N TYR A 281 11.22 0.04 -5.04
CA TYR A 281 10.09 0.76 -5.63
C TYR A 281 10.23 0.82 -7.16
N ARG A 282 9.09 0.90 -7.86
CA ARG A 282 9.02 1.00 -9.33
C ARG A 282 7.70 1.63 -9.78
N SER A 283 7.53 1.74 -11.10
CA SER A 283 6.29 2.19 -11.77
C SER A 283 5.97 3.68 -11.55
N ARG A 284 4.77 4.11 -11.97
CA ARG A 284 4.32 5.51 -11.85
C ARG A 284 4.39 5.99 -10.38
N LEU A 285 4.85 7.20 -10.14
CA LEU A 285 5.10 7.78 -8.81
C LEU A 285 6.10 7.00 -7.93
N CYS A 286 6.82 5.99 -8.44
CA CYS A 286 7.55 5.03 -7.61
C CYS A 286 6.67 4.39 -6.52
N SER A 287 5.38 4.20 -6.82
CA SER A 287 4.36 3.79 -5.83
C SER A 287 4.11 2.28 -5.79
N GLN A 288 4.65 1.52 -6.75
CA GLN A 288 4.53 0.06 -6.79
C GLN A 288 5.80 -0.59 -6.24
N CYS A 289 5.66 -1.63 -5.41
CA CYS A 289 6.82 -2.40 -4.97
C CYS A 289 7.43 -3.23 -6.09
N ASP A 290 8.76 -3.29 -6.09
CA ASP A 290 9.54 -4.07 -7.04
C ASP A 290 9.48 -5.57 -6.73
N VAL A 291 9.93 -6.40 -7.67
CA VAL A 291 9.94 -7.86 -7.51
C VAL A 291 10.81 -8.24 -6.30
N GLY A 292 10.25 -9.04 -5.40
CA GLY A 292 10.92 -9.39 -4.13
C GLY A 292 10.71 -8.37 -3.01
N TYR A 293 9.78 -7.43 -3.18
CA TYR A 293 9.29 -6.51 -2.14
C TYR A 293 7.76 -6.56 -2.06
N PHE A 294 7.21 -6.20 -0.90
CA PHE A 294 5.77 -6.05 -0.68
C PHE A 294 5.48 -4.74 0.06
N ALA A 295 4.27 -4.21 -0.10
CA ALA A 295 3.86 -2.97 0.56
C ALA A 295 3.45 -3.26 2.01
N ALA A 296 4.07 -2.58 2.96
CA ALA A 296 3.74 -2.59 4.39
C ALA A 296 3.89 -1.17 4.96
N LEU A 297 2.85 -0.66 5.63
CA LEU A 297 2.86 0.69 6.24
C LEU A 297 3.22 1.82 5.24
N GLY A 298 2.78 1.71 3.99
CA GLY A 298 3.10 2.70 2.94
C GLY A 298 4.53 2.64 2.41
N LYS A 299 5.35 1.66 2.84
CA LYS A 299 6.72 1.46 2.37
C LYS A 299 6.90 0.07 1.76
N CYS A 300 7.81 -0.05 0.79
CA CYS A 300 8.17 -1.33 0.21
C CYS A 300 9.21 -2.04 1.08
N THR A 301 8.81 -3.14 1.70
CA THR A 301 9.66 -3.98 2.53
C THR A 301 10.15 -5.20 1.75
N LYS A 302 11.44 -5.51 1.88
CA LYS A 302 12.05 -6.66 1.20
C LYS A 302 11.43 -7.96 1.71
N CYS A 303 11.12 -8.87 0.80
CA CYS A 303 10.65 -10.21 1.14
C CYS A 303 11.77 -10.96 1.87
N THR A 304 11.65 -11.14 3.18
CA THR A 304 12.53 -11.99 3.97
C THR A 304 12.15 -13.45 3.72
N HIS A 305 12.61 -13.99 2.59
CA HIS A 305 12.40 -15.40 2.29
C HIS A 305 13.17 -16.26 3.31
N SER A 306 12.46 -17.02 4.15
CA SER A 306 12.96 -18.35 4.47
C SER A 306 12.56 -19.25 3.29
N ASN A 307 13.52 -20.00 2.72
CA ASN A 307 13.23 -20.93 1.62
C ASN A 307 12.09 -21.92 1.94
N ALA A 308 11.80 -22.13 3.23
CA ALA A 308 10.70 -22.97 3.72
C ALA A 308 9.30 -22.42 3.41
N SER A 309 9.04 -21.13 3.62
CA SER A 309 7.67 -20.55 3.53
C SER A 309 7.19 -20.40 2.08
N SER A 310 8.07 -19.96 1.18
CA SER A 310 7.73 -19.83 -0.26
C SER A 310 7.62 -21.17 -1.00
N SER A 311 8.18 -22.25 -0.44
CA SER A 311 8.05 -23.61 -0.95
C SER A 311 6.69 -24.19 -0.62
N ILE A 312 6.15 -23.93 0.58
CA ILE A 312 4.83 -24.45 0.99
C ILE A 312 3.70 -23.88 0.12
N VAL A 313 3.72 -22.57 -0.19
CA VAL A 313 2.65 -21.93 -0.98
C VAL A 313 2.64 -22.39 -2.45
N ARG A 314 3.84 -22.55 -3.03
CA ARG A 314 4.01 -23.00 -4.42
C ARG A 314 3.91 -24.51 -4.60
N ASN A 315 4.00 -25.28 -3.52
CA ASN A 315 3.98 -26.72 -3.58
C ASN A 315 2.52 -27.22 -3.65
N PRO A 316 2.10 -27.86 -4.76
CA PRO A 316 0.76 -28.42 -4.89
C PRO A 316 0.44 -29.46 -3.80
N TRP A 317 1.46 -30.13 -3.24
CA TRP A 317 1.30 -31.07 -2.13
C TRP A 317 0.79 -30.42 -0.85
N SER A 318 1.05 -29.13 -0.64
CA SER A 318 0.55 -28.38 0.53
C SER A 318 -0.95 -28.09 0.41
N TRP A 319 -1.43 -27.80 -0.81
CA TRP A 319 -2.86 -27.67 -1.11
C TRP A 319 -3.59 -29.01 -1.04
N ILE A 320 -2.94 -30.08 -1.51
CA ILE A 320 -3.46 -31.44 -1.36
C ILE A 320 -3.54 -31.83 0.12
N LEU A 321 -2.52 -31.52 0.92
CA LEU A 321 -2.54 -31.76 2.37
C LEU A 321 -3.65 -30.96 3.06
N LEU A 322 -3.86 -29.70 2.68
CA LEU A 322 -4.97 -28.88 3.18
C LEU A 322 -6.34 -29.50 2.82
N LEU A 323 -6.51 -29.95 1.57
CA LEU A 323 -7.72 -30.64 1.12
C LEU A 323 -7.93 -31.97 1.84
N VAL A 324 -6.85 -32.73 2.09
CA VAL A 324 -6.89 -33.96 2.86
C VAL A 324 -7.27 -33.67 4.30
N LEU A 325 -6.68 -32.67 4.95
CA LEU A 325 -7.04 -32.26 6.31
C LEU A 325 -8.50 -31.81 6.40
N LEU A 326 -8.98 -31.01 5.45
CA LEU A 326 -10.40 -30.63 5.31
C LEU A 326 -11.29 -31.85 5.11
N SER A 327 -10.88 -32.82 4.29
CA SER A 327 -11.65 -34.04 4.05
C SER A 327 -11.69 -34.96 5.28
N VAL A 328 -10.57 -35.13 5.99
CA VAL A 328 -10.45 -35.88 7.26
C VAL A 328 -11.28 -35.21 8.34
N ALA A 329 -11.31 -33.89 8.37
CA ALA A 329 -12.15 -33.10 9.24
C ALA A 329 -13.65 -33.28 8.98
N LEU A 330 -14.07 -33.22 7.71
CA LEU A 330 -15.45 -33.52 7.31
C LEU A 330 -15.80 -34.98 7.66
N LEU A 331 -14.83 -35.90 7.55
CA LEU A 331 -14.96 -37.29 7.97
C LEU A 331 -15.07 -37.45 9.48
N LEU A 332 -14.29 -36.71 10.27
CA LEU A 332 -14.34 -36.67 11.74
C LEU A 332 -15.67 -36.08 12.22
N GLU A 333 -16.14 -34.99 11.62
CA GLU A 333 -17.48 -34.44 11.87
C GLU A 333 -18.57 -35.46 11.51
N TRP A 334 -18.43 -36.14 10.38
CA TRP A 334 -19.34 -37.22 9.97
C TRP A 334 -19.31 -38.43 10.93
N MET A 335 -18.13 -38.79 11.47
CA MET A 335 -17.95 -39.85 12.47
C MET A 335 -18.54 -39.44 13.82
N LEU A 336 -18.30 -38.21 14.27
CA LEU A 336 -18.85 -37.65 15.52
C LEU A 336 -20.37 -37.52 15.45
N THR A 337 -20.93 -37.23 14.27
CA THR A 337 -22.38 -37.25 14.04
C THR A 337 -22.94 -38.66 13.89
N ARG A 338 -22.14 -39.68 13.55
CA ARG A 338 -22.55 -41.09 13.41
C ARG A 338 -23.05 -41.70 14.71
N ASP A 339 -22.53 -41.24 15.85
CA ASP A 339 -22.73 -41.90 17.14
C ASP A 339 -23.71 -41.17 18.10
N THR A 340 -24.41 -40.14 17.60
CA THR A 340 -25.62 -39.58 18.25
C THR A 340 -26.83 -40.55 18.19
N ARG A 341 -26.64 -41.71 17.54
CA ARG A 341 -27.63 -42.78 17.42
C ARG A 341 -27.76 -43.62 18.70
N SER A 342 -26.66 -43.91 19.41
CA SER A 342 -26.71 -44.62 20.71
C SER A 342 -27.42 -43.77 21.76
N SER A 343 -27.19 -42.47 21.63
CA SER A 343 -27.54 -41.36 22.50
C SER A 343 -29.05 -41.04 22.58
N ASN A 344 -29.71 -40.85 21.43
CA ASN A 344 -31.15 -40.56 21.37
C ASN A 344 -32.03 -41.82 21.52
N LEU A 345 -31.50 -43.00 21.17
CA LEU A 345 -32.18 -44.28 21.40
C LEU A 345 -32.14 -44.69 22.89
N LEU A 346 -31.09 -44.29 23.61
CA LEU A 346 -31.01 -44.33 25.07
C LEU A 346 -31.94 -43.32 25.74
N LEU A 347 -32.17 -42.13 25.15
CA LEU A 347 -33.15 -41.16 25.65
C LEU A 347 -34.60 -41.67 25.51
N LEU A 348 -34.89 -42.40 24.44
CA LEU A 348 -36.15 -43.16 24.27
C LEU A 348 -36.30 -44.26 25.32
N HIS A 349 -35.21 -44.97 25.68
CA HIS A 349 -35.22 -45.90 26.81
C HIS A 349 -35.37 -45.18 28.16
N ALA A 350 -34.80 -44.01 28.33
CA ALA A 350 -34.83 -43.21 29.56
C ALA A 350 -36.20 -42.56 29.83
N VAL A 351 -36.92 -42.16 28.77
CA VAL A 351 -38.33 -41.75 28.86
C VAL A 351 -39.21 -42.97 29.17
N ARG A 352 -38.90 -44.13 28.58
CA ARG A 352 -39.59 -45.40 28.88
C ARG A 352 -39.42 -45.82 30.35
N THR A 353 -38.26 -45.63 30.97
CA THR A 353 -38.04 -45.96 32.39
C THR A 353 -38.66 -44.94 33.35
N ARG A 354 -38.76 -43.66 32.96
CA ARG A 354 -39.44 -42.62 33.75
C ARG A 354 -40.96 -42.80 33.82
N GLU A 355 -41.59 -43.27 32.74
CA GLU A 355 -43.02 -43.66 32.76
C GLU A 355 -43.29 -44.96 33.53
N LEU A 356 -42.27 -45.80 33.73
CA LEU A 356 -42.35 -47.07 34.48
C LEU A 356 -41.96 -46.95 35.97
N GLY A 357 -41.68 -45.74 36.47
CA GLY A 357 -41.43 -45.49 37.90
C GLY A 357 -40.11 -46.05 38.47
N LEU A 358 -39.20 -46.54 37.63
CA LEU A 358 -37.91 -47.07 38.07
C LEU A 358 -36.84 -45.96 37.99
N GLY A 359 -36.69 -45.22 39.09
CA GLY A 359 -35.66 -44.19 39.23
C GLY A 359 -34.30 -44.80 39.57
N GLU A 360 -33.34 -44.74 38.64
CA GLU A 360 -31.93 -44.99 38.94
C GLU A 360 -31.09 -43.69 38.90
N PRO A 361 -30.11 -43.53 39.81
CA PRO A 361 -29.29 -42.32 39.97
C PRO A 361 -28.29 -42.05 38.83
N GLY A 362 -28.17 -42.93 37.82
CA GLY A 362 -27.25 -42.78 36.68
C GLY A 362 -27.65 -41.75 35.61
N PHE A 363 -28.79 -41.07 35.78
CA PHE A 363 -29.40 -40.20 34.76
C PHE A 363 -28.59 -38.91 34.48
N SER A 364 -27.91 -38.38 35.50
CA SER A 364 -27.12 -37.14 35.43
C SER A 364 -25.88 -37.28 34.52
N CYS A 365 -25.14 -38.38 34.67
CA CYS A 365 -23.87 -38.57 33.96
C CYS A 365 -24.08 -38.89 32.46
N ARG A 366 -25.15 -39.64 32.13
CA ARG A 366 -25.46 -39.97 30.72
C ARG A 366 -25.98 -38.77 29.93
N ALA A 367 -26.80 -37.89 30.53
CA ALA A 367 -27.24 -36.64 29.89
C ALA A 367 -26.09 -35.63 29.67
N LEU A 368 -25.07 -35.67 30.55
CA LEU A 368 -23.83 -34.90 30.43
C LEU A 368 -22.98 -35.40 29.25
N VAL A 369 -22.77 -36.71 29.10
CA VAL A 369 -22.01 -37.31 27.98
C VAL A 369 -22.64 -36.98 26.62
N LEU A 370 -23.97 -37.01 26.53
CA LEU A 370 -24.73 -36.66 25.32
C LEU A 370 -24.51 -35.20 24.90
N ARG A 371 -24.48 -34.29 25.88
CA ARG A 371 -24.24 -32.86 25.68
C ARG A 371 -22.77 -32.58 25.32
N VAL A 372 -21.81 -33.18 26.03
CA VAL A 372 -20.37 -33.12 25.71
C VAL A 372 -20.11 -33.55 24.26
N ARG A 373 -20.85 -34.54 23.76
CA ARG A 373 -20.77 -35.01 22.37
C ARG A 373 -21.30 -34.00 21.35
N GLN A 374 -22.40 -33.31 21.65
CA GLN A 374 -22.91 -32.22 20.81
C GLN A 374 -21.96 -31.00 20.80
N TYR A 375 -21.26 -30.72 21.92
CA TYR A 375 -20.22 -29.68 21.99
C TYR A 375 -18.97 -30.02 21.18
N SER A 376 -18.57 -31.30 21.12
CA SER A 376 -17.42 -31.74 20.30
C SER A 376 -17.60 -31.51 18.79
N GLN A 377 -18.85 -31.46 18.29
CA GLN A 377 -19.15 -31.24 16.87
C GLN A 377 -19.01 -29.78 16.44
N GLU A 378 -19.48 -28.83 17.25
CA GLU A 378 -19.29 -27.40 17.01
C GLU A 378 -17.82 -26.99 17.27
N LEU A 379 -17.13 -27.67 18.19
CA LEU A 379 -15.69 -27.47 18.46
C LEU A 379 -14.84 -27.82 17.24
N VAL A 380 -15.09 -28.96 16.59
CA VAL A 380 -14.35 -29.37 15.39
C VAL A 380 -14.52 -28.35 14.26
N LEU A 381 -15.74 -27.84 14.03
CA LEU A 381 -16.01 -26.86 12.99
C LEU A 381 -15.27 -25.53 13.22
N VAL A 382 -15.24 -25.06 14.47
CA VAL A 382 -14.55 -23.82 14.82
C VAL A 382 -13.03 -24.01 14.82
N VAL A 383 -12.52 -25.12 15.33
CA VAL A 383 -11.09 -25.48 15.24
C VAL A 383 -10.66 -25.57 13.77
N LEU A 384 -11.53 -26.05 12.88
CA LEU A 384 -11.26 -26.08 11.45
C LEU A 384 -11.27 -24.72 10.79
N PHE A 385 -12.21 -23.84 11.16
CA PHE A 385 -12.22 -22.46 10.71
C PHE A 385 -10.96 -21.72 11.18
N VAL A 386 -10.54 -21.98 12.42
CA VAL A 386 -9.27 -21.47 12.98
C VAL A 386 -8.08 -22.05 12.21
N ILE A 387 -8.03 -23.36 11.94
CA ILE A 387 -6.95 -24.01 11.18
C ILE A 387 -6.90 -23.52 9.73
N THR A 388 -8.03 -23.34 9.05
CA THR A 388 -8.07 -22.77 7.69
C THR A 388 -7.67 -21.31 7.70
N PHE A 389 -8.12 -20.53 8.67
CA PHE A 389 -7.67 -19.15 8.85
C PHE A 389 -6.16 -19.07 9.17
N ILE A 390 -5.62 -20.02 9.94
CA ILE A 390 -4.19 -20.17 10.22
C ILE A 390 -3.42 -20.52 8.96
N LEU A 391 -3.86 -21.53 8.20
CA LEU A 391 -3.23 -21.91 6.93
C LEU A 391 -3.28 -20.78 5.90
N VAL A 392 -4.37 -20.01 5.89
CA VAL A 392 -4.54 -18.81 5.06
C VAL A 392 -3.69 -17.63 5.56
N SER A 393 -3.51 -17.47 6.86
CA SER A 393 -2.63 -16.44 7.43
C SER A 393 -1.15 -16.78 7.22
N LEU A 394 -0.79 -18.06 7.29
CA LEU A 394 0.54 -18.60 6.94
C LEU A 394 0.87 -18.42 5.44
N LEU A 395 -0.14 -18.26 4.58
CA LEU A 395 0.01 -17.88 3.17
C LEU A 395 0.30 -16.36 3.00
N GLY A 396 0.02 -15.54 4.02
CA GLY A 396 0.19 -14.09 4.05
C GLY A 396 1.34 -13.67 4.97
N ILE A 397 2.57 -13.97 4.53
CA ILE A 397 3.89 -13.51 5.01
C ILE A 397 3.84 -12.55 6.22
N ALA A 398 3.58 -13.13 7.39
CA ALA A 398 3.65 -12.46 8.67
C ALA A 398 4.95 -12.83 9.39
N THR A 399 5.40 -11.99 10.32
CA THR A 399 6.44 -12.43 11.26
C THR A 399 5.84 -13.46 12.23
N VAL A 400 6.61 -14.50 12.58
CA VAL A 400 6.17 -15.65 13.40
C VAL A 400 5.46 -15.23 14.70
N LEU A 401 5.88 -14.12 15.31
CA LEU A 401 5.29 -13.58 16.54
C LEU A 401 3.87 -13.02 16.35
N GLU A 402 3.61 -12.34 15.23
CA GLU A 402 2.29 -11.75 14.95
C GLU A 402 1.25 -12.84 14.65
N GLU A 403 1.68 -13.97 14.07
CA GLU A 403 0.84 -15.14 13.89
C GLU A 403 0.47 -15.78 15.23
N ILE A 404 1.43 -15.96 16.13
CA ILE A 404 1.20 -16.56 17.45
C ILE A 404 0.19 -15.73 18.25
N VAL A 405 0.29 -14.41 18.26
CA VAL A 405 -0.64 -13.53 19.01
C VAL A 405 -2.06 -13.62 18.45
N LEU A 406 -2.22 -13.63 17.12
CA LEU A 406 -3.54 -13.75 16.49
C LEU A 406 -4.15 -15.14 16.75
N ILE A 407 -3.35 -16.20 16.66
CA ILE A 407 -3.76 -17.59 16.91
C ILE A 407 -4.17 -17.80 18.35
N VAL A 408 -3.35 -17.34 19.30
CA VAL A 408 -3.64 -17.42 20.73
C VAL A 408 -4.86 -16.56 21.05
N GLY A 409 -4.97 -15.35 20.48
CA GLY A 409 -6.13 -14.48 20.66
C GLY A 409 -7.44 -15.11 20.16
N LEU A 410 -7.44 -15.69 18.95
CA LEU A 410 -8.62 -16.34 18.38
C LEU A 410 -8.95 -17.65 19.12
N ALA A 411 -7.94 -18.44 19.50
CA ALA A 411 -8.12 -19.66 20.28
C ALA A 411 -8.66 -19.36 21.67
N VAL A 412 -8.13 -18.35 22.37
CA VAL A 412 -8.62 -17.90 23.67
C VAL A 412 -10.05 -17.37 23.54
N LEU A 413 -10.36 -16.57 22.52
CA LEU A 413 -11.70 -16.03 22.28
C LEU A 413 -12.72 -17.14 21.98
N VAL A 414 -12.35 -18.13 21.18
CA VAL A 414 -13.16 -19.32 20.90
C VAL A 414 -13.38 -20.12 22.18
N LEU A 415 -12.30 -20.51 22.88
CA LEU A 415 -12.38 -21.26 24.14
C LEU A 415 -13.21 -20.50 25.19
N PHE A 416 -13.10 -19.17 25.21
CA PHE A 416 -13.86 -18.30 26.09
C PHE A 416 -15.35 -18.25 25.75
N VAL A 417 -15.72 -18.07 24.48
CA VAL A 417 -17.13 -18.12 24.03
C VAL A 417 -17.75 -19.47 24.34
N PHE A 418 -16.97 -20.55 24.21
CA PHE A 418 -17.40 -21.90 24.57
C PHE A 418 -17.53 -22.10 26.08
N ALA A 419 -16.57 -21.65 26.88
CA ALA A 419 -16.64 -21.69 28.35
C ALA A 419 -17.87 -20.90 28.86
N ALA A 420 -18.13 -19.73 28.28
CA ALA A 420 -19.30 -18.92 28.58
C ALA A 420 -20.61 -19.61 28.19
N LYS A 421 -20.69 -20.24 27.00
CA LYS A 421 -21.88 -20.98 26.54
C LYS A 421 -22.12 -22.25 27.36
N ALA A 422 -21.05 -22.95 27.76
CA ALA A 422 -21.11 -24.11 28.64
C ALA A 422 -21.58 -23.73 30.04
N ASN A 423 -21.04 -22.64 30.63
CA ASN A 423 -21.49 -22.09 31.91
C ASN A 423 -22.93 -21.58 31.86
N TYR A 424 -23.33 -20.91 30.76
CA TYR A 424 -24.70 -20.47 30.54
C TYR A 424 -25.70 -21.64 30.58
N LEU A 425 -25.39 -22.74 29.90
CA LEU A 425 -26.28 -23.91 29.84
C LEU A 425 -26.24 -24.74 31.13
N ARG A 426 -25.11 -24.75 31.85
CA ARG A 426 -25.01 -25.30 33.21
C ARG A 426 -25.91 -24.54 34.19
N ASN A 427 -25.93 -23.21 34.10
CA ASN A 427 -26.74 -22.35 34.95
C ASN A 427 -28.22 -22.34 34.52
N ALA A 428 -28.53 -22.57 33.24
CA ALA A 428 -29.91 -22.70 32.76
C ALA A 428 -30.64 -23.94 33.33
N GLU A 429 -29.91 -24.98 33.73
CA GLU A 429 -30.46 -26.19 34.35
C GLU A 429 -30.82 -25.95 35.84
N LEU A 430 -30.02 -25.15 36.54
CA LEU A 430 -30.31 -24.63 37.89
C LEU A 430 -31.48 -23.61 37.87
N ALA A 431 -31.59 -22.83 36.79
CA ALA A 431 -32.61 -21.81 36.58
C ALA A 431 -34.01 -22.34 36.19
N SER A 432 -34.23 -23.67 36.18
CA SER A 432 -35.59 -24.23 36.07
C SER A 432 -36.51 -23.78 37.23
N ARG A 433 -35.98 -23.06 38.23
CA ARG A 433 -36.75 -22.40 39.29
C ARG A 433 -36.61 -20.88 39.43
N ALA A 434 -35.68 -20.19 38.76
CA ALA A 434 -35.65 -18.71 38.78
C ALA A 434 -34.78 -18.11 37.66
N THR A 435 -35.30 -17.07 37.01
CA THR A 435 -34.67 -16.11 36.08
C THR A 435 -33.13 -16.17 35.86
N ARG A 436 -32.67 -16.41 34.61
CA ARG A 436 -31.74 -15.50 33.84
C ARG A 436 -31.20 -16.11 32.52
N PRO A 437 -31.88 -15.88 31.37
CA PRO A 437 -31.30 -15.99 30.03
C PRO A 437 -30.47 -14.75 29.59
N GLN A 438 -30.10 -13.84 30.50
CA GLN A 438 -29.51 -12.53 30.17
C GLN A 438 -27.98 -12.49 30.00
N THR A 439 -27.21 -13.46 30.51
CA THR A 439 -25.73 -13.41 30.47
C THR A 439 -25.15 -13.74 29.10
N ALA A 440 -25.74 -14.68 28.36
CA ALA A 440 -25.31 -15.02 27.01
C ALA A 440 -25.60 -13.89 26.00
N THR A 441 -26.76 -13.23 26.12
CA THR A 441 -27.10 -12.08 25.27
C THR A 441 -26.21 -10.87 25.56
N GLN A 442 -25.80 -10.68 26.82
CA GLN A 442 -24.82 -9.69 27.23
C GLN A 442 -23.44 -9.92 26.61
N LEU A 443 -22.90 -11.13 26.69
CA LEU A 443 -21.60 -11.47 26.10
C LEU A 443 -21.61 -11.34 24.57
N HIS A 444 -22.70 -11.78 23.92
CA HIS A 444 -22.87 -11.62 22.47
C HIS A 444 -22.89 -10.15 22.04
N ALA A 445 -23.57 -9.27 22.79
CA ALA A 445 -23.57 -7.83 22.52
C ALA A 445 -22.16 -7.22 22.68
N LEU A 446 -21.46 -7.53 23.78
CA LEU A 446 -20.11 -7.03 24.05
C LEU A 446 -19.11 -7.45 22.96
N PHE A 447 -19.19 -8.70 22.51
CA PHE A 447 -18.34 -9.21 21.43
C PHE A 447 -18.54 -8.43 20.13
N ARG A 448 -19.80 -8.20 19.73
CA ARG A 448 -20.12 -7.47 18.49
C ARG A 448 -19.62 -6.03 18.56
N ILE A 449 -19.85 -5.35 19.68
CA ILE A 449 -19.39 -3.99 19.92
C ILE A 449 -17.86 -3.94 19.82
N MET A 450 -17.16 -4.84 20.51
CA MET A 450 -15.69 -4.90 20.50
C MET A 450 -15.15 -5.14 19.08
N LEU A 451 -15.76 -6.05 18.32
CA LEU A 451 -15.37 -6.30 16.92
C LEU A 451 -15.53 -5.04 16.05
N VAL A 452 -16.69 -4.36 16.13
CA VAL A 452 -16.93 -3.13 15.36
C VAL A 452 -15.96 -2.02 15.75
N TYR A 453 -15.70 -1.87 17.05
CA TYR A 453 -14.73 -0.90 17.57
C TYR A 453 -13.31 -1.17 17.05
N LEU A 454 -12.82 -2.42 17.12
CA LEU A 454 -11.48 -2.77 16.66
C LEU A 454 -11.34 -2.62 15.13
N GLN A 455 -12.37 -2.96 14.35
CA GLN A 455 -12.36 -2.76 12.89
C GLN A 455 -12.32 -1.27 12.50
N MET A 456 -13.05 -0.43 13.23
CA MET A 456 -13.03 1.02 13.04
C MET A 456 -11.72 1.66 13.51
N LEU A 457 -11.12 1.15 14.57
CA LEU A 457 -9.79 1.56 15.01
C LEU A 457 -8.73 1.18 13.97
N ALA A 458 -8.83 -0.02 13.39
CA ALA A 458 -7.97 -0.46 12.31
C ALA A 458 -8.09 0.45 11.07
N SER A 459 -9.30 0.91 10.72
CA SER A 459 -9.47 1.83 9.59
C SER A 459 -8.92 3.24 9.87
N LEU A 460 -8.99 3.72 11.12
CA LEU A 460 -8.30 4.96 11.54
C LEU A 460 -6.79 4.85 11.35
N VAL A 461 -6.22 3.73 11.79
CA VAL A 461 -4.79 3.46 11.71
C VAL A 461 -4.34 3.37 10.25
N ASP A 462 -5.13 2.72 9.41
CA ASP A 462 -4.91 2.59 7.96
C ASP A 462 -4.93 3.92 7.21
N ALA A 463 -5.90 4.77 7.55
CA ALA A 463 -6.08 6.09 6.98
C ALA A 463 -4.86 7.00 7.16
N GLN A 464 -3.98 6.66 8.11
CA GLN A 464 -2.95 7.56 8.65
C GLN A 464 -1.58 6.89 8.71
N ALA A 465 -1.26 6.05 7.72
CA ALA A 465 -0.01 5.28 7.68
C ALA A 465 1.26 6.13 7.85
N GLY A 466 1.28 7.37 7.34
CA GLY A 466 2.42 8.30 7.44
C GLY A 466 2.66 8.89 8.84
N VAL A 467 1.69 8.74 9.76
CA VAL A 467 1.83 9.22 11.16
C VAL A 467 2.64 8.24 12.02
N TRP A 468 2.70 6.96 11.65
CA TRP A 468 3.23 5.95 12.54
C TRP A 468 4.76 5.81 12.42
N THR A 469 5.46 6.08 13.52
CA THR A 469 6.91 5.89 13.59
C THR A 469 7.30 4.41 13.60
N PRO A 470 8.55 4.05 13.24
CA PRO A 470 9.00 2.66 13.19
C PRO A 470 8.85 1.92 14.53
N SER A 471 8.96 2.62 15.66
CA SER A 471 8.81 2.04 17.00
C SER A 471 7.38 1.56 17.30
N LEU A 472 6.38 2.14 16.62
CA LEU A 472 4.96 1.77 16.76
C LEU A 472 4.46 0.84 15.65
N SER A 473 5.32 0.51 14.67
CA SER A 473 4.97 -0.29 13.49
C SER A 473 4.37 -1.67 13.83
N TRP A 474 4.82 -2.31 14.91
CA TRP A 474 4.31 -3.61 15.35
C TRP A 474 2.85 -3.55 15.79
N PHE A 475 2.46 -2.48 16.51
CA PHE A 475 1.10 -2.30 17.01
C PHE A 475 0.15 -2.02 15.84
N VAL A 476 0.60 -1.18 14.91
CA VAL A 476 -0.12 -0.85 13.69
C VAL A 476 -0.40 -2.10 12.87
N ARG A 477 0.62 -2.94 12.61
CA ARG A 477 0.42 -4.20 11.88
C ARG A 477 -0.55 -5.14 12.60
N LEU A 478 -0.51 -5.20 13.93
CA LEU A 478 -1.42 -6.03 14.72
C LEU A 478 -2.88 -5.61 14.54
N ILE A 479 -3.18 -4.30 14.67
CA ILE A 479 -4.55 -3.80 14.58
C ILE A 479 -5.09 -3.84 13.14
N GLN A 480 -4.24 -3.61 12.14
CA GLN A 480 -4.62 -3.67 10.72
C GLN A 480 -5.14 -5.06 10.30
N ARG A 481 -4.68 -6.14 10.94
CA ARG A 481 -5.17 -7.50 10.67
C ARG A 481 -6.64 -7.72 11.03
N VAL A 482 -7.20 -6.89 11.91
CA VAL A 482 -8.63 -6.95 12.26
C VAL A 482 -9.51 -6.67 11.03
N ASN A 483 -9.01 -5.89 10.06
CA ASN A 483 -9.67 -5.65 8.78
C ASN A 483 -9.30 -6.67 7.69
N VAL A 484 -8.67 -7.80 8.04
CA VAL A 484 -8.36 -8.91 7.10
C VAL A 484 -7.57 -8.40 5.88
N ARG A 485 -6.31 -7.99 6.13
CA ARG A 485 -5.39 -7.59 5.06
C ARG A 485 -4.50 -8.74 4.61
N TRP A 486 -4.24 -8.77 3.30
CA TRP A 486 -3.36 -9.75 2.67
C TRP A 486 -2.07 -9.07 2.25
N GLU A 487 -1.14 -8.95 3.20
CA GLU A 487 0.20 -8.44 2.94
C GLU A 487 1.12 -9.59 2.51
N GLY A 488 2.14 -9.29 1.69
CA GLY A 488 3.15 -10.26 1.29
C GLY A 488 2.83 -11.19 0.12
N LEU A 489 1.58 -11.28 -0.36
CA LEU A 489 1.26 -12.08 -1.57
C LEU A 489 2.05 -11.61 -2.82
N ASP A 490 2.57 -10.38 -2.85
CA ASP A 490 3.47 -9.89 -3.90
C ASP A 490 4.74 -10.74 -4.03
N CYS A 491 5.26 -11.24 -2.92
CA CYS A 491 6.45 -12.10 -2.88
C CYS A 491 6.23 -13.46 -3.55
N VAL A 492 4.98 -13.84 -3.81
CA VAL A 492 4.58 -15.06 -4.54
C VAL A 492 4.17 -14.72 -5.98
N GLY A 493 4.36 -13.47 -6.43
CA GLY A 493 4.06 -13.03 -7.78
C GLY A 493 2.58 -12.69 -8.03
N TRP A 494 1.78 -12.49 -6.99
CA TRP A 494 0.38 -12.11 -7.15
C TRP A 494 0.24 -10.63 -7.49
N SER A 495 -0.41 -10.34 -8.61
CA SER A 495 -0.75 -8.98 -9.02
C SER A 495 -1.81 -8.35 -8.09
N TYR A 496 -1.87 -7.02 -8.06
CA TYR A 496 -2.87 -6.27 -7.31
C TYR A 496 -4.31 -6.74 -7.63
N GLY A 497 -4.63 -6.94 -8.93
CA GLY A 497 -5.94 -7.42 -9.35
C GLY A 497 -6.28 -8.83 -8.86
N ASN A 498 -5.30 -9.75 -8.85
CA ASN A 498 -5.52 -11.12 -8.37
C ASN A 498 -5.83 -11.14 -6.87
N LYS A 499 -5.16 -10.28 -6.08
CA LYS A 499 -5.45 -10.11 -4.65
C LYS A 499 -6.87 -9.60 -4.42
N LEU A 500 -7.30 -8.61 -5.21
CA LEU A 500 -8.66 -8.06 -5.13
C LEU A 500 -9.72 -9.13 -5.42
N VAL A 501 -9.53 -9.92 -6.48
CA VAL A 501 -10.46 -10.99 -6.85
C VAL A 501 -10.54 -12.04 -5.74
N LEU A 502 -9.40 -12.45 -5.17
CA LEU A 502 -9.37 -13.38 -4.04
C LEU A 502 -10.15 -12.83 -2.83
N PHE A 503 -9.92 -11.56 -2.49
CA PHE A 503 -10.59 -10.88 -1.40
C PHE A 503 -12.12 -10.81 -1.60
N CYS A 504 -12.53 -10.48 -2.83
CA CYS A 504 -13.94 -10.44 -3.24
C CYS A 504 -14.61 -11.81 -3.23
N ALA A 505 -13.88 -12.87 -3.58
CA ALA A 505 -14.39 -14.25 -3.60
C ALA A 505 -14.50 -14.88 -2.20
N MET A 506 -13.85 -14.32 -1.19
CA MET A 506 -13.78 -14.89 0.16
C MET A 506 -15.16 -15.05 0.82
N LEU A 507 -15.98 -13.99 0.84
CA LEU A 507 -17.30 -14.06 1.46
C LEU A 507 -18.23 -15.06 0.72
N PRO A 508 -18.37 -15.03 -0.62
CA PRO A 508 -19.11 -16.05 -1.36
C PRO A 508 -18.58 -17.48 -1.13
N ALA A 509 -17.26 -17.67 -1.12
CA ALA A 509 -16.65 -18.98 -0.87
C ALA A 509 -17.01 -19.47 0.53
N LEU A 510 -16.89 -18.61 1.55
CA LEU A 510 -17.21 -18.98 2.92
C LEU A 510 -18.70 -19.29 3.10
N ILE A 511 -19.59 -18.50 2.51
CA ILE A 511 -21.04 -18.80 2.48
C ILE A 511 -21.28 -20.13 1.76
N GLY A 512 -20.59 -20.39 0.64
CA GLY A 512 -20.65 -21.64 -0.10
C GLY A 512 -20.24 -22.84 0.76
N THR A 513 -19.15 -22.74 1.53
CA THR A 513 -18.74 -23.79 2.46
C THR A 513 -19.80 -24.07 3.53
N VAL A 514 -20.40 -23.03 4.12
CA VAL A 514 -21.49 -23.16 5.08
C VAL A 514 -22.72 -23.83 4.44
N ALA A 515 -23.04 -23.49 3.19
CA ALA A 515 -24.13 -24.10 2.44
C ALA A 515 -23.87 -25.58 2.11
N ILE A 516 -22.63 -25.94 1.73
CA ILE A 516 -22.22 -27.33 1.49
C ILE A 516 -22.30 -28.14 2.78
N MET A 517 -21.78 -27.61 3.88
CA MET A 517 -21.86 -28.25 5.20
C MET A 517 -23.32 -28.45 5.63
N TRP A 518 -24.15 -27.42 5.44
CA TRP A 518 -25.59 -27.52 5.69
C TRP A 518 -26.26 -28.60 4.84
N ALA A 519 -25.97 -28.65 3.53
CA ALA A 519 -26.52 -29.64 2.61
C ALA A 519 -26.07 -31.07 2.98
N ALA A 520 -24.80 -31.25 3.33
CA ALA A 520 -24.24 -32.53 3.77
C ALA A 520 -24.89 -33.01 5.08
N ARG A 521 -25.03 -32.12 6.07
CA ARG A 521 -25.73 -32.40 7.33
C ARG A 521 -27.20 -32.77 7.08
N ARG A 522 -27.88 -32.04 6.20
CA ARG A 522 -29.29 -32.29 5.83
C ARG A 522 -29.47 -33.60 5.06
N ALA A 523 -28.61 -33.91 4.10
CA ALA A 523 -28.63 -35.18 3.36
C ALA A 523 -28.40 -36.37 4.30
N THR A 524 -27.43 -36.24 5.21
CA THR A 524 -27.14 -37.23 6.24
C THR A 524 -28.35 -37.45 7.15
N TYR A 525 -29.05 -36.38 7.55
CA TYR A 525 -30.27 -36.47 8.34
C TYR A 525 -31.38 -37.22 7.58
N VAL A 526 -31.67 -36.83 6.33
CA VAL A 526 -32.74 -37.43 5.52
C VAL A 526 -32.48 -38.91 5.26
N TRP A 527 -31.25 -39.28 4.87
CA TRP A 527 -30.86 -40.66 4.64
C TRP A 527 -31.02 -41.52 5.91
N ARG A 528 -30.60 -40.98 7.07
CA ARG A 528 -30.75 -41.67 8.36
C ARG A 528 -32.21 -41.74 8.81
N PHE A 529 -33.04 -40.75 8.51
CA PHE A 529 -34.49 -40.77 8.76
C PHE A 529 -35.17 -41.89 7.97
N ALA A 530 -34.90 -41.99 6.67
CA ALA A 530 -35.43 -43.08 5.84
C ALA A 530 -35.05 -44.46 6.42
N ARG A 531 -33.79 -44.62 6.85
CA ARG A 531 -33.29 -45.88 7.43
C ARG A 531 -33.86 -46.20 8.82
N SER A 532 -34.11 -45.20 9.67
CA SER A 532 -34.67 -45.40 11.02
C SER A 532 -36.18 -45.60 11.00
N ARG A 533 -36.89 -44.94 10.09
CA ARG A 533 -38.31 -45.20 9.78
C ARG A 533 -38.53 -46.63 9.31
N ALA A 534 -37.74 -47.11 8.34
CA ALA A 534 -37.82 -48.49 7.86
C ALA A 534 -37.59 -49.54 8.96
N ARG A 535 -36.70 -49.26 9.93
CA ARG A 535 -36.46 -50.14 11.09
C ARG A 535 -37.61 -50.12 12.10
N LEU A 536 -38.21 -48.96 12.35
CA LEU A 536 -39.36 -48.84 13.26
C LEU A 536 -40.60 -49.52 12.66
N GLU A 537 -40.85 -49.32 11.37
CA GLU A 537 -41.93 -50.00 10.64
C GLU A 537 -41.75 -51.53 10.67
N ALA A 538 -40.51 -52.04 10.56
CA ALA A 538 -40.21 -53.46 10.72
C ALA A 538 -40.42 -54.01 12.15
N VAL A 539 -40.16 -53.21 13.20
CA VAL A 539 -40.40 -53.62 14.61
C VAL A 539 -41.90 -53.63 14.93
N PHE A 540 -42.68 -52.69 14.38
CA PHE A 540 -44.12 -52.64 14.58
C PHE A 540 -44.90 -53.65 13.71
N SER A 541 -44.36 -54.09 12.57
CA SER A 541 -44.99 -55.14 11.76
C SER A 541 -44.85 -56.54 12.38
N VAL A 542 -43.83 -56.79 13.20
CA VAL A 542 -43.60 -58.09 13.86
C VAL A 542 -44.62 -58.34 14.98
N ASN A 543 -45.17 -57.30 15.60
CA ASN A 543 -46.22 -57.46 16.63
C ASN A 543 -47.63 -57.68 16.04
N GLY A 544 -47.77 -57.78 14.72
CA GLY A 544 -49.05 -58.03 14.03
C GLY A 544 -49.23 -59.45 13.49
N ALA A 545 -48.24 -60.33 13.61
CA ALA A 545 -48.31 -61.69 13.11
C ALA A 545 -48.27 -62.69 14.26
N SER A 546 -49.42 -63.30 14.56
CA SER A 546 -49.53 -64.48 15.42
C SER A 546 -48.94 -65.71 14.71
N PRO A 547 -48.09 -66.50 15.38
CA PRO A 547 -48.05 -67.94 15.16
C PRO A 547 -48.51 -68.68 16.43
N ARG A 548 -49.41 -69.64 16.20
CA ARG A 548 -49.89 -70.64 17.18
C ARG A 548 -48.74 -71.52 17.66
N GLY A 549 -48.78 -71.88 18.96
CA GLY A 549 -48.17 -73.11 19.51
C GLY A 549 -47.30 -72.91 20.76
N GLU A 550 -47.93 -73.01 21.94
CA GLU A 550 -47.44 -73.57 23.24
C GLU A 550 -46.04 -73.16 23.78
N THR A 551 -45.79 -72.69 25.00
CA THR A 551 -46.47 -72.65 26.32
C THR A 551 -45.77 -71.61 27.23
N THR A 552 -46.43 -71.24 28.35
CA THR A 552 -45.94 -70.52 29.56
C THR A 552 -46.06 -68.97 29.65
N GLN A 553 -47.25 -68.57 30.14
CA GLN A 553 -47.58 -67.54 31.13
C GLN A 553 -46.52 -66.48 31.55
N LEU A 554 -46.78 -65.21 31.23
CA LEU A 554 -47.09 -64.11 32.17
C LEU A 554 -47.03 -62.77 31.41
N LEU A 555 -48.19 -62.17 31.14
CA LEU A 555 -48.47 -60.71 31.12
C LEU A 555 -49.82 -60.49 30.41
N ALA A 556 -50.79 -59.96 31.17
CA ALA A 556 -52.12 -59.61 30.70
C ALA A 556 -52.08 -58.52 29.60
N PRO A 557 -53.08 -58.46 28.70
CA PRO A 557 -53.14 -57.44 27.66
C PRO A 557 -53.60 -56.11 28.26
N VAL A 558 -52.75 -55.08 28.19
CA VAL A 558 -53.18 -53.70 28.43
C VAL A 558 -54.02 -53.25 27.24
N GLN A 559 -55.33 -53.18 27.42
CA GLN A 559 -56.24 -52.43 26.56
C GLN A 559 -55.84 -50.95 26.55
N GLY A 560 -55.65 -50.37 25.36
CA GLY A 560 -55.34 -48.95 25.21
C GLY A 560 -54.84 -48.57 23.82
N SER A 561 -55.70 -48.72 22.79
CA SER A 561 -55.40 -48.33 21.40
C SER A 561 -55.27 -46.81 21.18
N HIS A 562 -55.44 -45.98 22.21
CA HIS A 562 -55.20 -44.53 22.14
C HIS A 562 -53.73 -44.11 22.29
N GLY A 563 -52.82 -45.02 22.69
CA GLY A 563 -51.41 -44.70 22.95
C GLY A 563 -50.47 -44.78 21.75
N THR A 564 -50.78 -45.55 20.71
CA THR A 564 -49.86 -45.76 19.56
C THR A 564 -49.84 -44.57 18.60
N HIS A 565 -51.01 -43.97 18.33
CA HIS A 565 -51.13 -42.75 17.51
C HIS A 565 -50.52 -41.51 18.20
N SER A 566 -50.61 -41.41 19.53
CA SER A 566 -49.97 -40.32 20.31
C SER A 566 -48.44 -40.49 20.38
N ARG A 567 -47.93 -41.73 20.41
CA ARG A 567 -46.49 -42.04 20.43
C ARG A 567 -45.80 -41.80 19.08
N VAL A 568 -46.44 -42.14 17.97
CA VAL A 568 -45.92 -41.85 16.61
C VAL A 568 -45.94 -40.34 16.33
N SER A 569 -46.96 -39.61 16.81
CA SER A 569 -47.03 -38.15 16.68
C SER A 569 -46.03 -37.43 17.60
N ALA A 570 -45.76 -37.94 18.82
CA ALA A 570 -44.72 -37.42 19.70
C ALA A 570 -43.30 -37.60 19.11
N LEU A 571 -43.00 -38.77 18.53
CA LEU A 571 -41.76 -39.01 17.79
C LEU A 571 -41.64 -38.09 16.57
N ARG A 572 -42.72 -37.92 15.78
CA ARG A 572 -42.77 -36.99 14.65
C ARG A 572 -42.49 -35.55 15.06
N ASN A 573 -43.02 -35.11 16.21
CA ASN A 573 -42.82 -33.77 16.74
C ASN A 573 -41.40 -33.55 17.28
N GLN A 574 -40.79 -34.53 17.96
CA GLN A 574 -39.39 -34.47 18.38
C GLN A 574 -38.42 -34.46 17.18
N PHE A 575 -38.70 -35.22 16.12
CA PHE A 575 -37.91 -35.18 14.89
C PHE A 575 -38.10 -33.88 14.09
N ALA A 576 -39.29 -33.26 14.14
CA ALA A 576 -39.50 -31.92 13.60
C ALA A 576 -38.66 -30.87 14.35
N ALA A 577 -38.60 -30.94 15.68
CA ALA A 577 -37.75 -30.07 16.50
C ALA A 577 -36.25 -30.24 16.20
N MET A 578 -35.79 -31.48 15.96
CA MET A 578 -34.39 -31.76 15.62
C MET A 578 -34.01 -31.34 14.19
N ARG A 579 -34.94 -31.46 13.23
CA ARG A 579 -34.79 -30.92 11.86
C ARG A 579 -34.62 -29.41 11.87
N VAL A 580 -35.40 -28.72 12.73
CA VAL A 580 -35.28 -27.29 12.91
C VAL A 580 -33.93 -26.91 13.53
N ALA A 581 -33.45 -27.62 14.54
CA ALA A 581 -32.16 -27.31 15.17
C ALA A 581 -30.95 -27.32 14.20
N LEU A 582 -30.97 -28.17 13.15
CA LEU A 582 -29.93 -28.20 12.11
C LEU A 582 -29.95 -26.97 11.18
N ASP A 583 -31.15 -26.50 10.79
CA ASP A 583 -31.32 -25.34 9.90
C ASP A 583 -30.96 -24.01 10.62
N ASN A 584 -31.05 -23.97 11.95
CA ASN A 584 -30.86 -22.77 12.76
C ASN A 584 -29.41 -22.27 12.80
N ASN A 585 -28.42 -23.17 12.86
CA ASN A 585 -27.02 -22.78 13.12
C ASN A 585 -26.30 -22.30 11.84
N SER A 586 -26.66 -22.84 10.67
CA SER A 586 -26.01 -22.50 9.40
C SER A 586 -26.40 -21.11 8.91
N LEU A 587 -27.70 -20.76 8.96
CA LEU A 587 -28.18 -19.43 8.55
C LEU A 587 -27.61 -18.33 9.48
N ALA A 588 -27.65 -18.58 10.79
CA ALA A 588 -27.02 -17.75 11.82
C ALA A 588 -25.54 -17.47 11.52
N MET A 589 -24.78 -18.50 11.13
CA MET A 589 -23.37 -18.37 10.77
C MET A 589 -23.19 -17.49 9.52
N VAL A 590 -24.01 -17.66 8.47
CA VAL A 590 -23.95 -16.82 7.27
C VAL A 590 -24.12 -15.33 7.60
N PHE A 591 -25.10 -14.98 8.45
CA PHE A 591 -25.28 -13.58 8.87
C PHE A 591 -24.13 -13.06 9.71
N PHE A 592 -23.58 -13.88 10.60
CA PHE A 592 -22.41 -13.50 11.39
C PHE A 592 -21.21 -13.24 10.48
N LEU A 593 -20.93 -14.13 9.53
CA LEU A 593 -19.85 -13.97 8.56
C LEU A 593 -20.05 -12.72 7.69
N ALA A 594 -21.27 -12.50 7.20
CA ALA A 594 -21.62 -11.27 6.49
C ALA A 594 -21.34 -10.03 7.35
N PHE A 595 -21.68 -10.04 8.63
CA PHE A 595 -21.43 -8.91 9.55
C PHE A 595 -19.93 -8.64 9.78
N VAL A 596 -19.12 -9.69 9.93
CA VAL A 596 -17.66 -9.57 10.14
C VAL A 596 -16.98 -9.02 8.89
N PHE A 597 -17.29 -9.58 7.73
CA PHE A 597 -16.58 -9.30 6.48
C PHE A 597 -17.17 -8.14 5.66
N ALA A 598 -18.42 -7.73 5.90
CA ALA A 598 -19.06 -6.66 5.12
C ALA A 598 -18.27 -5.34 5.15
N PHE A 599 -17.76 -4.93 6.31
CA PHE A 599 -17.01 -3.67 6.43
C PHE A 599 -15.65 -3.71 5.73
N PRO A 600 -14.76 -4.70 6.00
CA PRO A 600 -13.51 -4.83 5.25
C PRO A 600 -13.70 -4.93 3.74
N ILE A 601 -14.69 -5.71 3.29
CA ILE A 601 -15.02 -5.84 1.86
C ILE A 601 -15.44 -4.51 1.29
N THR A 602 -16.38 -3.82 1.95
CA THR A 602 -16.86 -2.50 1.51
C THR A 602 -15.73 -1.48 1.44
N GLN A 603 -14.86 -1.41 2.45
CA GLN A 603 -13.75 -0.46 2.48
C GLN A 603 -12.78 -0.72 1.32
N HIS A 604 -12.31 -1.96 1.14
CA HIS A 604 -11.38 -2.26 0.05
C HIS A 604 -12.01 -2.12 -1.33
N THR A 605 -13.26 -2.52 -1.55
CA THR A 605 -13.91 -2.38 -2.85
C THR A 605 -14.19 -0.92 -3.21
N LEU A 606 -14.55 -0.07 -2.25
CA LEU A 606 -14.74 1.35 -2.49
C LEU A 606 -13.43 2.06 -2.86
N THR A 607 -12.29 1.71 -2.24
CA THR A 607 -10.98 2.29 -2.61
C THR A 607 -10.58 1.98 -4.05
N VAL A 608 -11.09 0.89 -4.63
CA VAL A 608 -10.82 0.50 -6.01
C VAL A 608 -11.59 1.34 -7.02
N LEU A 609 -12.77 1.83 -6.65
CA LEU A 609 -13.67 2.56 -7.55
C LEU A 609 -13.31 4.05 -7.70
N HIS A 610 -12.33 4.53 -6.94
CA HIS A 610 -11.96 5.94 -6.95
C HIS A 610 -10.81 6.23 -7.93
N CYS A 611 -11.10 7.09 -8.92
CA CYS A 611 -10.15 7.57 -9.93
C CYS A 611 -9.94 9.07 -9.78
N ALA A 612 -8.69 9.48 -9.76
CA ALA A 612 -8.30 10.88 -9.81
C ALA A 612 -7.70 11.23 -11.18
N PRO A 613 -7.99 12.41 -11.74
CA PRO A 613 -7.30 12.89 -12.94
C PRO A 613 -5.81 13.08 -12.66
N SER A 614 -4.97 12.98 -13.71
CA SER A 614 -3.56 13.36 -13.58
C SER A 614 -3.45 14.83 -13.16
N ALA A 615 -2.43 15.14 -12.35
CA ALA A 615 -2.10 16.51 -11.98
C ALA A 615 -1.42 17.27 -13.14
N ASP A 616 -1.06 16.59 -14.23
CA ASP A 616 -0.57 17.23 -15.45
C ASP A 616 -1.75 17.80 -16.25
N PRO A 617 -1.82 19.12 -16.49
CA PRO A 617 -2.89 19.70 -17.29
C PRO A 617 -2.87 19.24 -18.77
N LEU A 618 -1.75 18.68 -19.26
CA LEU A 618 -1.65 18.13 -20.60
C LEU A 618 -2.05 16.66 -20.69
N GLU A 619 -2.20 15.97 -19.57
CA GLU A 619 -2.55 14.55 -19.55
C GLU A 619 -4.03 14.37 -19.22
N THR A 620 -4.80 13.87 -20.19
CA THR A 620 -6.24 13.59 -20.01
C THR A 620 -6.51 12.25 -19.33
N ALA A 621 -5.47 11.52 -18.94
CA ALA A 621 -5.59 10.22 -18.28
C ALA A 621 -5.95 10.39 -16.80
N SER A 622 -6.79 9.47 -16.30
CA SER A 622 -7.12 9.35 -14.88
C SER A 622 -6.57 8.04 -14.33
N TYR A 623 -6.06 8.09 -13.12
CA TYR A 623 -5.42 6.96 -12.43
C TYR A 623 -6.16 6.62 -11.16
N MET A 624 -6.08 5.35 -10.79
CA MET A 624 -6.68 4.82 -9.58
C MET A 624 -5.93 5.36 -8.35
N VAL A 625 -6.65 5.88 -7.35
CA VAL A 625 -6.00 6.49 -6.17
C VAL A 625 -5.29 5.44 -5.30
N ALA A 626 -5.90 4.27 -5.12
CA ALA A 626 -5.31 3.19 -4.33
C ALA A 626 -4.09 2.51 -5.01
N ALA A 627 -3.94 2.65 -6.33
CA ALA A 627 -2.83 2.11 -7.10
C ALA A 627 -2.51 3.04 -8.29
N PRO A 628 -1.76 4.14 -8.05
CA PRO A 628 -1.56 5.22 -9.03
C PRO A 628 -0.88 4.84 -10.35
N TRP A 629 -0.36 3.62 -10.45
CA TRP A 629 0.20 3.03 -11.67
C TRP A 629 -0.85 2.38 -12.59
N ILE A 630 -2.10 2.24 -12.15
CA ILE A 630 -3.19 1.64 -12.92
C ILE A 630 -4.05 2.74 -13.53
N SER A 631 -4.05 2.83 -14.86
CA SER A 631 -4.94 3.76 -15.59
C SER A 631 -6.39 3.28 -15.51
N CYS A 632 -7.32 4.21 -15.23
CA CYS A 632 -8.75 3.91 -15.17
C CYS A 632 -9.38 3.61 -16.54
N GLN A 633 -8.65 3.85 -17.63
CA GLN A 633 -9.07 3.46 -18.98
C GLN A 633 -8.62 2.05 -19.34
N SER A 634 -7.77 1.40 -18.53
CA SER A 634 -7.24 0.08 -18.82
C SER A 634 -8.29 -1.03 -18.67
N HIS A 635 -8.20 -2.07 -19.50
CA HIS A 635 -9.04 -3.27 -19.38
C HIS A 635 -8.90 -3.93 -18.00
N SER A 636 -7.69 -3.95 -17.45
CA SER A 636 -7.45 -4.47 -16.10
C SER A 636 -8.26 -3.73 -15.03
N TYR A 637 -8.30 -2.39 -15.09
CA TYR A 637 -9.13 -1.59 -14.20
C TYR A 637 -10.62 -1.90 -14.37
N GLN A 638 -11.12 -1.98 -15.60
CA GLN A 638 -12.53 -2.29 -15.85
C GLN A 638 -12.95 -3.64 -15.24
N VAL A 639 -12.12 -4.67 -15.34
CA VAL A 639 -12.35 -5.96 -14.67
C VAL A 639 -12.35 -5.81 -13.14
N MET A 640 -11.40 -5.08 -12.57
CA MET A 640 -11.36 -4.85 -11.12
C MET A 640 -12.57 -4.06 -10.61
N ALA A 641 -12.97 -3.01 -11.32
CA ALA A 641 -14.11 -2.17 -10.98
C ALA A 641 -15.44 -2.93 -11.08
N THR A 642 -15.61 -3.77 -12.11
CA THR A 642 -16.80 -4.61 -12.25
C THR A 642 -16.89 -5.64 -11.13
N VAL A 643 -15.79 -6.33 -10.80
CA VAL A 643 -15.74 -7.27 -9.67
C VAL A 643 -16.05 -6.56 -8.35
N ALA A 644 -15.42 -5.41 -8.09
CA ALA A 644 -15.66 -4.60 -6.89
C ALA A 644 -17.12 -4.09 -6.80
N GLY A 645 -17.70 -3.67 -7.91
CA GLY A 645 -19.09 -3.22 -7.98
C GLY A 645 -20.08 -4.35 -7.70
N VAL A 646 -19.91 -5.52 -8.34
CA VAL A 646 -20.76 -6.70 -8.12
C VAL A 646 -20.67 -7.16 -6.67
N THR A 647 -19.48 -7.20 -6.08
CA THR A 647 -19.32 -7.61 -4.68
C THR A 647 -19.92 -6.60 -3.72
N LEU A 648 -19.81 -5.30 -3.98
CA LEU A 648 -20.46 -4.27 -3.18
C LEU A 648 -21.99 -4.42 -3.21
N VAL A 649 -22.59 -4.61 -4.39
CA VAL A 649 -24.03 -4.86 -4.53
C VAL A 649 -24.43 -6.14 -3.79
N ALA A 650 -23.65 -7.22 -3.91
CA ALA A 650 -23.91 -8.47 -3.22
C ALA A 650 -23.85 -8.33 -1.69
N VAL A 651 -22.85 -7.61 -1.16
CA VAL A 651 -22.71 -7.34 0.28
C VAL A 651 -23.89 -6.50 0.78
N VAL A 652 -24.24 -5.43 0.08
CA VAL A 652 -25.38 -4.58 0.44
C VAL A 652 -26.70 -5.36 0.39
N ALA A 653 -26.91 -6.17 -0.65
CA ALA A 653 -28.09 -7.02 -0.78
C ALA A 653 -28.17 -8.08 0.34
N LEU A 654 -27.04 -8.69 0.70
CA LEU A 654 -26.96 -9.68 1.77
C LEU A 654 -27.24 -9.05 3.14
N VAL A 655 -26.64 -7.90 3.43
CA VAL A 655 -26.73 -7.24 4.74
C VAL A 655 -28.07 -6.54 4.93
N LEU A 656 -28.48 -5.69 3.98
CA LEU A 656 -29.72 -4.93 4.07
C LEU A 656 -30.93 -5.76 3.63
N GLY A 657 -30.83 -6.45 2.50
CA GLY A 657 -31.94 -7.21 1.93
C GLY A 657 -32.34 -8.41 2.80
N ALA A 658 -31.39 -9.25 3.19
CA ALA A 658 -31.72 -10.42 4.01
C ALA A 658 -32.10 -10.04 5.45
N GLY A 659 -31.50 -8.98 6.01
CA GLY A 659 -31.93 -8.38 7.29
C GLY A 659 -33.35 -7.84 7.24
N TRP A 660 -33.72 -7.12 6.18
CA TRP A 660 -35.06 -6.57 6.01
C TRP A 660 -36.13 -7.66 5.81
N LEU A 661 -35.82 -8.69 5.01
CA LEU A 661 -36.70 -9.84 4.81
C LEU A 661 -36.97 -10.61 6.11
N LEU A 662 -35.92 -10.87 6.90
CA LEU A 662 -36.04 -11.49 8.24
C LEU A 662 -36.88 -10.63 9.17
N SER A 663 -36.63 -9.32 9.21
CA SER A 663 -37.39 -8.36 10.01
C SER A 663 -38.88 -8.38 9.63
N GLY A 664 -39.17 -8.33 8.33
CA GLY A 664 -40.53 -8.42 7.81
C GLY A 664 -41.21 -9.77 8.11
N ALA A 665 -40.46 -10.88 8.12
CA ALA A 665 -40.97 -12.20 8.48
C ALA A 665 -41.31 -12.29 9.97
N VAL A 666 -40.45 -11.76 10.84
CA VAL A 666 -40.67 -11.70 12.30
C VAL A 666 -41.87 -10.82 12.63
N LEU A 667 -41.97 -9.63 12.04
CA LEU A 667 -43.10 -8.72 12.25
C LEU A 667 -44.42 -9.35 11.77
N ARG A 668 -44.44 -10.00 10.61
CA ARG A 668 -45.63 -10.70 10.10
C ARG A 668 -46.06 -11.85 10.99
N ALA A 669 -45.11 -12.62 11.54
CA ALA A 669 -45.43 -13.72 12.45
C ALA A 669 -45.99 -13.21 13.79
N ARG A 670 -45.39 -12.15 14.36
CA ARG A 670 -45.89 -11.48 15.57
C ARG A 670 -47.29 -10.90 15.37
N ARG A 671 -47.56 -10.23 14.24
CA ARG A 671 -48.89 -9.69 13.92
C ARG A 671 -49.96 -10.77 13.78
N ARG A 672 -49.58 -11.96 13.28
CA ARG A 672 -50.51 -13.08 13.07
C ARG A 672 -50.67 -13.98 14.30
N ALA A 673 -50.05 -13.64 15.44
CA ALA A 673 -50.01 -14.46 16.65
C ALA A 673 -49.64 -15.93 16.37
N ARG A 674 -48.81 -16.16 15.33
CA ARG A 674 -48.31 -17.50 15.00
C ARG A 674 -47.01 -17.73 15.76
N ASP A 675 -46.86 -18.92 16.31
CA ASP A 675 -45.58 -19.37 16.83
C ASP A 675 -44.54 -19.29 15.72
N LEU A 676 -43.45 -18.57 16.01
CA LEU A 676 -42.36 -18.38 15.09
C LEU A 676 -41.72 -19.75 14.85
N SER A 677 -41.40 -20.09 13.60
CA SER A 677 -40.63 -21.32 13.37
C SER A 677 -39.34 -21.24 14.18
N PRO A 678 -38.86 -22.34 14.79
CA PRO A 678 -37.71 -22.22 15.68
C PRO A 678 -36.44 -21.77 14.93
N VAL A 679 -36.39 -21.90 13.59
CA VAL A 679 -35.39 -21.28 12.70
C VAL A 679 -35.43 -19.78 12.71
N LEU A 680 -36.61 -19.24 12.45
CA LEU A 680 -36.79 -17.80 12.42
C LEU A 680 -36.60 -17.21 13.83
N GLN A 681 -36.94 -17.94 14.88
CA GLN A 681 -36.74 -17.53 16.27
C GLN A 681 -35.27 -17.46 16.67
N ASN A 682 -34.47 -18.50 16.41
CA ASN A 682 -33.05 -18.48 16.75
C ASN A 682 -32.26 -17.47 15.90
N THR A 683 -32.58 -17.34 14.61
CA THR A 683 -31.94 -16.37 13.72
C THR A 683 -32.29 -14.93 14.14
N ALA A 684 -33.56 -14.67 14.46
CA ALA A 684 -33.99 -13.38 14.97
C ALA A 684 -33.41 -13.06 16.35
N GLN A 685 -33.23 -14.06 17.22
CA GLN A 685 -32.54 -13.87 18.50
C GLN A 685 -31.06 -13.51 18.33
N LEU A 686 -30.36 -14.13 17.38
CA LEU A 686 -28.96 -13.79 17.11
C LEU A 686 -28.81 -12.35 16.59
N MET A 687 -29.71 -11.91 15.70
CA MET A 687 -29.63 -10.60 15.07
C MET A 687 -30.21 -9.49 15.96
N PHE A 688 -31.40 -9.71 16.52
CA PHE A 688 -32.17 -8.68 17.23
C PHE A 688 -32.26 -8.91 18.74
N GLY A 689 -31.87 -10.08 19.24
CA GLY A 689 -32.04 -10.46 20.66
C GLY A 689 -31.15 -9.69 21.63
N ILE A 690 -30.23 -8.85 21.14
CA ILE A 690 -29.43 -7.92 21.93
C ILE A 690 -30.10 -6.55 22.14
N PHE A 691 -31.08 -6.22 21.30
CA PHE A 691 -31.77 -4.93 21.31
C PHE A 691 -33.12 -5.02 22.01
N GLY A 692 -33.59 -3.88 22.51
CA GLY A 692 -34.96 -3.73 22.99
C GLY A 692 -35.99 -4.04 21.90
N THR A 693 -37.16 -4.55 22.29
CA THR A 693 -38.23 -4.96 21.36
C THR A 693 -38.76 -3.82 20.47
N GLN A 694 -38.61 -2.57 20.92
CA GLN A 694 -39.03 -1.35 20.19
C GLN A 694 -37.94 -0.80 19.25
N VAL A 695 -36.68 -1.16 19.48
CA VAL A 695 -35.48 -0.60 18.81
C VAL A 695 -34.70 -1.67 18.05
N TRP A 696 -35.37 -2.73 17.63
CA TRP A 696 -34.77 -3.84 16.88
C TRP A 696 -34.09 -3.41 15.56
N TRP A 697 -34.51 -2.29 14.97
CA TRP A 697 -33.95 -1.73 13.75
C TRP A 697 -32.58 -1.05 13.95
N PHE A 698 -32.11 -0.91 15.19
CA PHE A 698 -30.85 -0.23 15.51
C PHE A 698 -29.61 -0.90 14.88
N GLU A 699 -29.66 -2.21 14.61
CA GLU A 699 -28.60 -2.91 13.86
C GLU A 699 -28.32 -2.24 12.51
N PHE A 700 -29.36 -1.76 11.81
CA PHE A 700 -29.20 -1.06 10.54
C PHE A 700 -28.52 0.31 10.70
N VAL A 701 -28.66 0.95 11.86
CA VAL A 701 -27.97 2.21 12.18
C VAL A 701 -26.47 1.95 12.32
N ILE A 702 -26.08 0.89 13.03
CA ILE A 702 -24.68 0.49 13.18
C ILE A 702 -24.06 0.20 11.81
N LEU A 703 -24.78 -0.55 10.96
CA LEU A 703 -24.33 -0.87 9.60
C LEU A 703 -24.26 0.36 8.69
N ALA A 704 -25.26 1.25 8.74
CA ALA A 704 -25.26 2.49 7.97
C ALA A 704 -24.09 3.41 8.35
N ARG A 705 -23.81 3.56 9.66
CA ARG A 705 -22.63 4.26 10.16
C ARG A 705 -21.34 3.65 9.63
N ARG A 706 -21.22 2.31 9.68
CA ARG A 706 -20.04 1.59 9.16
C ARG A 706 -19.81 1.84 7.68
N PHE A 707 -20.89 1.80 6.89
CA PHE A 707 -20.84 2.12 5.47
C PHE A 707 -20.46 3.59 5.22
N ALA A 708 -21.04 4.54 5.96
CA ALA A 708 -20.75 5.96 5.81
C ALA A 708 -19.28 6.30 6.11
N VAL A 709 -18.69 5.71 7.17
CA VAL A 709 -17.26 5.90 7.47
C VAL A 709 -16.38 5.33 6.36
N ALA A 710 -16.68 4.12 5.86
CA ALA A 710 -15.95 3.52 4.74
C ALA A 710 -16.04 4.38 3.46
N LEU A 711 -17.20 4.98 3.20
CA LEU A 711 -17.42 5.88 2.08
C LEU A 711 -16.61 7.18 2.21
N VAL A 712 -16.60 7.82 3.38
CA VAL A 712 -15.79 9.03 3.61
C VAL A 712 -14.30 8.73 3.45
N LEU A 713 -13.80 7.64 4.03
CA LEU A 713 -12.40 7.22 3.89
C LEU A 713 -11.98 6.92 2.45
N SER A 714 -12.92 6.47 1.61
CA SER A 714 -12.65 6.12 0.21
C SER A 714 -12.78 7.30 -0.75
N LEU A 715 -13.74 8.20 -0.54
CA LEU A 715 -13.99 9.36 -1.40
C LEU A 715 -13.13 10.56 -1.05
N LEU A 716 -12.72 10.69 0.21
CA LEU A 716 -11.88 11.77 0.71
C LEU A 716 -10.68 11.14 1.39
N PRO A 717 -9.65 10.74 0.63
CA PRO A 717 -8.41 10.23 1.19
C PRO A 717 -7.86 11.25 2.21
N PRO A 718 -7.59 10.82 3.45
CA PRO A 718 -7.10 11.73 4.49
C PRO A 718 -5.74 12.34 4.17
N VAL A 719 -5.00 11.78 3.22
CA VAL A 719 -3.73 12.33 2.74
C VAL A 719 -3.95 13.63 1.97
N ASP A 720 -5.00 13.71 1.15
CA ASP A 720 -5.26 14.88 0.29
C ASP A 720 -6.05 15.99 0.99
N SER A 721 -6.95 15.58 1.91
CA SER A 721 -7.87 16.44 2.63
C SER A 721 -8.06 16.02 4.10
N PRO A 722 -6.98 15.99 4.91
CA PRO A 722 -7.00 15.41 6.27
C PRO A 722 -8.06 16.03 7.16
N VAL A 723 -8.20 17.36 7.06
CA VAL A 723 -9.14 18.14 7.88
C VAL A 723 -10.58 17.85 7.50
N VAL A 724 -10.89 17.80 6.21
CA VAL A 724 -12.26 17.61 5.72
C VAL A 724 -12.73 16.19 6.00
N ALA A 725 -11.92 15.20 5.62
CA ALA A 725 -12.21 13.78 5.86
C ALA A 725 -12.34 13.49 7.37
N GLY A 726 -11.37 13.97 8.18
CA GLY A 726 -11.39 13.82 9.63
C GLY A 726 -12.61 14.46 10.28
N SER A 727 -12.95 15.69 9.89
CA SER A 727 -14.11 16.42 10.44
C SER A 727 -15.43 15.72 10.13
N LEU A 728 -15.61 15.20 8.91
CA LEU A 728 -16.80 14.44 8.52
C LEU A 728 -16.94 13.15 9.33
N ILE A 729 -15.84 12.40 9.52
CA ILE A 729 -15.85 11.17 10.33
C ILE A 729 -16.19 11.49 11.79
N VAL A 730 -15.58 12.52 12.38
CA VAL A 730 -15.87 12.94 13.75
C VAL A 730 -17.34 13.35 13.89
N ALA A 731 -17.88 14.12 12.94
CA ALA A 731 -19.30 14.48 12.94
C ALA A 731 -20.22 13.24 12.90
N LEU A 732 -19.92 12.27 12.03
CA LEU A 732 -20.67 11.00 11.96
C LEU A 732 -20.62 10.21 13.27
N LEU A 733 -19.46 10.16 13.93
CA LEU A 733 -19.29 9.48 15.22
C LEU A 733 -20.01 10.21 16.36
N LEU A 734 -19.97 11.54 16.39
CA LEU A 734 -20.69 12.35 17.38
C LEU A 734 -22.22 12.24 17.22
N VAL A 735 -22.72 12.28 15.99
CA VAL A 735 -24.15 12.01 15.72
C VAL A 735 -24.52 10.61 16.19
N SER A 736 -23.69 9.62 15.91
CA SER A 736 -23.90 8.24 16.37
C SER A 736 -23.89 8.12 17.89
N LEU A 737 -23.02 8.86 18.58
CA LEU A 737 -22.95 8.91 20.03
C LEU A 737 -24.21 9.56 20.62
N VAL A 738 -24.68 10.68 20.06
CA VAL A 738 -25.94 11.31 20.48
C VAL A 738 -27.12 10.35 20.32
N VAL A 739 -27.21 9.69 19.17
CA VAL A 739 -28.26 8.68 18.90
C VAL A 739 -28.18 7.52 19.91
N GLN A 740 -26.98 7.02 20.21
CA GLN A 740 -26.73 5.97 21.19
C GLN A 740 -27.15 6.40 22.62
N CYS A 741 -26.76 7.61 23.06
CA CYS A 741 -27.12 8.12 24.38
C CYS A 741 -28.62 8.38 24.54
N ARG A 742 -29.32 8.77 23.47
CA ARG A 742 -30.78 9.02 23.50
C ARG A 742 -31.59 7.73 23.48
N LEU A 743 -31.18 6.75 22.67
CA LEU A 743 -31.98 5.54 22.45
C LEU A 743 -31.59 4.36 23.35
N ARG A 744 -30.33 4.31 23.84
CA ARG A 744 -29.77 3.21 24.65
C ARG A 744 -30.30 1.83 24.24
N PRO A 745 -30.05 1.42 22.99
CA PRO A 745 -30.81 0.38 22.32
C PRO A 745 -30.52 -1.04 22.82
N PHE A 746 -29.37 -1.27 23.45
CA PHE A 746 -29.02 -2.58 23.97
C PHE A 746 -29.82 -2.89 25.25
N LEU A 747 -30.19 -4.15 25.42
CA LEU A 747 -30.89 -4.61 26.63
C LEU A 747 -30.02 -4.53 27.89
N SER A 748 -28.69 -4.57 27.74
CA SER A 748 -27.78 -4.51 28.87
C SER A 748 -27.14 -3.14 29.02
N SER A 749 -27.11 -2.66 30.26
CA SER A 749 -26.47 -1.38 30.61
C SER A 749 -24.97 -1.39 30.32
N SER A 750 -24.30 -2.54 30.51
CA SER A 750 -22.89 -2.69 30.17
C SER A 750 -22.65 -2.56 28.66
N ALA A 751 -23.49 -3.14 27.79
CA ALA A 751 -23.31 -2.99 26.35
C ALA A 751 -23.57 -1.54 25.89
N ASN A 752 -24.59 -0.87 26.43
CA ASN A 752 -24.82 0.54 26.12
C ASN A 752 -23.63 1.41 26.53
N LEU A 753 -23.09 1.22 27.74
CA LEU A 753 -21.91 1.93 28.24
C LEU A 753 -20.69 1.67 27.35
N MET A 754 -20.45 0.41 26.95
CA MET A 754 -19.29 0.07 26.13
C MET A 754 -19.38 0.62 24.70
N GLU A 755 -20.58 0.70 24.10
CA GLU A 755 -20.75 1.39 22.80
C GLU A 755 -20.64 2.92 22.94
N GLU A 756 -21.10 3.51 24.05
CA GLU A 756 -20.91 4.94 24.34
C GLU A 756 -19.40 5.26 24.48
N LEU A 757 -18.66 4.45 25.24
CA LEU A 757 -17.20 4.59 25.41
C LEU A 757 -16.44 4.37 24.10
N SER A 758 -16.82 3.37 23.30
CA SER A 758 -16.15 3.06 22.03
C SER A 758 -16.29 4.21 21.02
N LEU A 759 -17.49 4.80 20.89
CA LEU A 759 -17.74 5.93 20.00
C LEU A 759 -17.00 7.19 20.45
N ALA A 760 -16.99 7.47 21.75
CA ALA A 760 -16.26 8.61 22.31
C ALA A 760 -14.74 8.48 22.08
N ALA A 761 -14.17 7.30 22.34
CA ALA A 761 -12.75 7.03 22.14
C ALA A 761 -12.34 7.13 20.67
N LEU A 762 -13.14 6.59 19.75
CA LEU A 762 -12.89 6.73 18.31
C LEU A 762 -12.96 8.19 17.87
N ALA A 763 -14.01 8.94 18.27
CA ALA A 763 -14.15 10.35 17.90
C ALA A 763 -12.95 11.16 18.41
N PHE A 764 -12.54 10.97 19.65
CA PHE A 764 -11.36 11.62 20.21
C PHE A 764 -10.07 11.24 19.46
N SER A 765 -9.89 9.96 19.13
CA SER A 765 -8.70 9.49 18.40
C SER A 765 -8.61 10.14 17.00
N TYR A 766 -9.74 10.29 16.29
CA TYR A 766 -9.79 11.00 15.02
C TYR A 766 -9.50 12.50 15.16
N VAL A 767 -9.98 13.16 16.23
CA VAL A 767 -9.68 14.58 16.50
C VAL A 767 -8.19 14.80 16.76
N VAL A 768 -7.61 14.03 17.68
CA VAL A 768 -6.17 14.12 18.01
C VAL A 768 -5.31 13.94 16.77
N MET A 769 -5.69 13.00 15.91
CA MET A 769 -5.01 12.74 14.65
C MET A 769 -5.22 13.84 13.60
N ALA A 770 -6.43 14.40 13.47
CA ALA A 770 -6.68 15.50 12.54
C ALA A 770 -5.89 16.76 12.93
N MET A 771 -5.70 17.00 14.23
CA MET A 771 -4.92 18.13 14.75
C MET A 771 -3.43 18.03 14.42
N SER A 772 -2.85 16.84 14.31
CA SER A 772 -1.43 16.70 13.92
C SER A 772 -1.18 17.13 12.47
N PHE A 773 -2.16 17.04 11.57
CA PHE A 773 -2.02 17.50 10.18
C PHE A 773 -2.18 19.01 9.99
N LEU A 774 -2.80 19.71 10.94
CA LEU A 774 -2.95 21.17 10.87
C LEU A 774 -1.65 21.92 11.15
N ASN A 775 -0.63 21.24 11.69
CA ASN A 775 0.62 21.87 12.06
C ASN A 775 1.78 21.31 11.21
N PRO A 776 2.10 21.92 10.07
CA PRO A 776 3.11 21.42 9.12
C PRO A 776 4.55 21.40 9.66
N ARG A 777 4.78 21.87 10.90
CA ARG A 777 6.09 21.84 11.59
C ARG A 777 6.20 20.74 12.65
N THR A 778 5.27 19.80 12.73
CA THR A 778 5.33 18.69 13.70
C THR A 778 6.59 17.87 13.49
N SER A 779 7.41 17.74 14.52
CA SER A 779 8.61 16.90 14.49
C SER A 779 8.24 15.41 14.56
N ALA A 780 9.17 14.54 14.17
CA ALA A 780 8.99 13.09 14.32
C ALA A 780 8.70 12.69 15.78
N ASP A 781 9.30 13.40 16.75
CA ASP A 781 9.08 13.16 18.18
C ASP A 781 7.64 13.54 18.60
N ASP A 782 7.11 14.67 18.14
CA ASP A 782 5.71 15.07 18.40
C ASP A 782 4.73 14.00 17.90
N LEU A 783 5.03 13.43 16.73
CA LEU A 783 4.24 12.40 16.08
C LEU A 783 4.27 11.07 16.86
N THR A 784 5.40 10.70 17.47
CA THR A 784 5.48 9.54 18.38
C THR A 784 4.60 9.71 19.62
N VAL A 785 4.55 10.92 20.18
CA VAL A 785 3.74 11.23 21.37
C VAL A 785 2.26 11.13 21.03
N VAL A 786 1.85 11.70 19.90
CA VAL A 786 0.48 11.60 19.37
C VAL A 786 0.10 10.13 19.18
N GLY A 787 0.90 9.34 18.45
CA GLY A 787 0.64 7.92 18.24
C GLY A 787 0.55 7.13 19.56
N SER A 788 1.45 7.39 20.50
CA SER A 788 1.47 6.71 21.81
C SER A 788 0.23 7.05 22.66
N SER A 789 -0.26 8.29 22.60
CA SER A 789 -1.47 8.71 23.31
C SER A 789 -2.72 7.99 22.79
N ILE A 790 -2.82 7.80 21.47
CA ILE A 790 -3.91 7.06 20.82
C ILE A 790 -3.86 5.59 21.27
N ILE A 791 -2.67 4.98 21.28
CA ILE A 791 -2.50 3.59 21.73
C ILE A 791 -2.93 3.44 23.20
N ALA A 792 -2.49 4.34 24.08
CA ALA A 792 -2.82 4.29 25.49
C ALA A 792 -4.33 4.41 25.73
N LEU A 793 -4.98 5.40 25.11
CA LEU A 793 -6.44 5.60 25.22
C LEU A 793 -7.22 4.36 24.77
N ASN A 794 -6.92 3.87 23.55
CA ASN A 794 -7.66 2.75 22.99
C ASN A 794 -7.35 1.44 23.73
N GLY A 795 -6.13 1.30 24.28
CA GLY A 795 -5.73 0.20 25.15
C GLY A 795 -6.55 0.16 26.45
N VAL A 796 -6.77 1.31 27.09
CA VAL A 796 -7.64 1.42 28.28
C VAL A 796 -9.06 0.94 27.97
N VAL A 797 -9.63 1.36 26.84
CA VAL A 797 -10.98 0.90 26.42
C VAL A 797 -11.03 -0.62 26.26
N VAL A 798 -10.02 -1.23 25.62
CA VAL A 798 -9.92 -2.69 25.48
C VAL A 798 -9.78 -3.38 26.85
N CYS A 799 -8.98 -2.84 27.76
CA CYS A 799 -8.88 -3.36 29.13
C CYS A 799 -10.22 -3.33 29.86
N ILE A 800 -11.02 -2.26 29.70
CA ILE A 800 -12.36 -2.15 30.27
C ILE A 800 -13.30 -3.20 29.65
N PHE A 801 -13.24 -3.44 28.33
CA PHE A 801 -13.96 -4.55 27.68
C PHE A 801 -13.63 -5.88 28.33
N LEU A 802 -12.33 -6.21 28.43
CA LEU A 802 -11.87 -7.46 29.00
C LEU A 802 -12.30 -7.60 30.47
N PHE A 803 -12.20 -6.53 31.26
CA PHE A 803 -12.67 -6.54 32.64
C PHE A 803 -14.16 -6.87 32.76
N HIS A 804 -15.02 -6.23 31.96
CA HIS A 804 -16.46 -6.52 31.95
C HIS A 804 -16.76 -7.95 31.52
N VAL A 805 -16.07 -8.42 30.49
CA VAL A 805 -16.18 -9.78 29.96
C VAL A 805 -15.77 -10.82 31.01
N VAL A 806 -14.63 -10.61 31.68
CA VAL A 806 -14.13 -11.46 32.77
C VAL A 806 -15.08 -11.44 33.96
N ARG A 807 -15.57 -10.27 34.38
CA ARG A 807 -16.54 -10.13 35.48
C ARG A 807 -17.81 -10.94 35.23
N ILE A 808 -18.36 -10.88 34.02
CA ILE A 808 -19.59 -11.61 33.65
C ILE A 808 -19.35 -13.13 33.69
N VAL A 809 -18.16 -13.59 33.32
CA VAL A 809 -17.83 -15.03 33.30
C VAL A 809 -17.45 -15.57 34.67
N ILE A 810 -16.77 -14.78 35.49
CA ILE A 810 -16.32 -15.20 36.83
C ILE A 810 -17.42 -15.10 37.88
N GLN A 811 -18.43 -14.24 37.70
CA GLN A 811 -19.53 -14.11 38.67
C GLN A 811 -20.16 -15.47 38.98
N PRO A 812 -20.01 -16.01 40.21
CA PRO A 812 -20.67 -17.24 40.60
C PRO A 812 -22.18 -17.00 40.56
N SER A 813 -22.93 -17.93 39.97
CA SER A 813 -24.38 -17.95 40.13
C SER A 813 -24.67 -18.03 41.63
N SER A 814 -25.40 -17.05 42.17
CA SER A 814 -25.84 -17.01 43.57
C SER A 814 -26.58 -18.28 44.05
N ASP A 815 -26.98 -19.14 43.12
CA ASP A 815 -27.63 -20.42 43.40
C ASP A 815 -26.67 -21.51 43.91
N SER A 816 -25.34 -21.31 43.90
CA SER A 816 -24.39 -22.30 44.42
C SER A 816 -24.32 -22.36 45.95
N GLU A 817 -24.84 -21.37 46.68
CA GLU A 817 -24.96 -21.42 48.14
C GLU A 817 -26.20 -22.18 48.61
N SER A 818 -27.23 -22.33 47.76
CA SER A 818 -28.44 -23.10 48.10
C SER A 818 -28.28 -24.62 47.89
N CYS A 819 -27.13 -25.07 47.37
CA CYS A 819 -26.88 -26.48 47.05
C CYS A 819 -25.73 -27.10 47.86
N ARG A 820 -25.28 -26.43 48.93
CA ARG A 820 -24.36 -27.00 49.93
C ARG A 820 -25.10 -27.46 51.17
#